data_AF-A0A3A0C8D4-F1
#
_entry.id   AF-A0A3A0C8D4-F1
#
_cell.length_a   1.000
_cell.length_b   1.000
_cell.length_c   1.000
_cell.angle_alpha   90.00
_cell.angle_beta   90.00
_cell.angle_gamma   90.00
#
_symmetry.space_group_name_H-M   'P 1'
#
loop_
_entity.id
_entity.type
_entity.pdbx_description
1 polymer ?
#
loop_
_entity_poly.entity_id
_entity_poly.type
_entity_poly.pdbx_seq_one_letter_code
_entity_poly.pdbx_strand_id
1 'polypeptide(L)'
;MKRICKISLILALLQVTSLLASSEKSSTLVAEAWQAWETNDQSQVERKFLAAISEDQKNTRAYLGLSLLYAYQQKYEASWQTFKNVLQTEQDYYPYVYAVWLTPQLRQSLNDPKSGALALVEELAKKADAGGVLRAMASEVAGEHYQERGDLAKSKKFFDGMNSIDEWLVIGPFDNVSACGFDNVYPPEVEFDAEKTYEGKNGVPAQWFKITAIRNDRWIDHRHYFAYLQSVFYANNFIYSPQKQTVQIRIGTSGSLKAFLNDELLIQYFDENNNDLDTYMVATELQAGWNRLLIKCGFSEIDRCNFMVRITDAHGAPVPGLKVSTATQAYQSKPGAPVKPVENFAETFFQEKIKQHPDQLENYVLLADSYLRNDKAIEAELILREASKRAPNCAMLYEHALEAYRRGEKYDEIETAIEKIHGLDQNVPSVLQYKISQHLENEEYAEVERLMQNLERMLPASETVYLLQMQLYSKKREVEKLLELTGKAYQQYPANWSFAFVQAAFAIQKTQKYDDAIKIISAYVKQRNEVNALAALADTYLKAGNLKKWEETYRQLIALEPASPGYYFQMANTYFSQQNYASAEQMLNQAIAICPNSSGYWAKLAEVHRIQNNLELAKNDYRQALRYLPTNYDAREKLRALEGKQPILTQFEARDIRELIKNSPGAESYPDNSGVILLSDHKRVVYEQGASESAEELLVKVFNKNGVDDFKEYWIGYNSFSEDLIVEKAVVIKADGTEIKADVGNNQVVFKSLEENDFIYLKWRIKNFYRGKLSNHFWDTFFFNGFYPIKQTRYSLLAPADLKFQYRGLRMPDAPVKKTTEDGVIYQWEMHDEPALPYEAGMPLLEDIGKVLYLTSLPDWEYLVKWYSDLAATKTRSSYEIKEQVAALFPDLDKISEEEKIARIYNFITENIRYSSVPFRQSGLVPQSARDVLVTKIGDCKDVATLCIAMLREVGIAAHHVLVNTKDQGRNENILPAIAFNHCIAGVETKTGMQYLDLTANNYPVNAMPELDIDGFSLLIKPGVKAPGYLPRESSAPRVVARRAIATIREDNSIAVEERSRKTGSLGAAMRQQYRHLSARDREKELAQVLSESFPNVKLTRLELQNLDELAPEVNYVYHFEAPNYVTDASQFKLFKMPWADDLPANEALSYESRKHPYEYWPWADSLIQEIEVKLPAGYAPMDLPNVVEYASPIGDYSVRYSFAAGALNGRRVLINRKSVV
;
A
#
# COMPACT_ATOMS: atom_id res chain seq x y z
N MET A 1 -15.85 85.85 2.02
CA MET A 1 -15.08 84.72 2.59
C MET A 1 -15.93 83.67 3.32
N LYS A 2 -16.80 84.00 4.30
CA LYS A 2 -17.60 83.00 5.05
C LYS A 2 -18.59 82.13 4.21
N ARG A 3 -19.11 82.62 3.08
CA ARG A 3 -19.97 81.82 2.16
C ARG A 3 -19.19 80.80 1.32
N ILE A 4 -17.96 81.13 0.90
CA ILE A 4 -17.12 80.22 0.09
C ILE A 4 -16.60 79.06 0.97
N CYS A 5 -16.22 79.35 2.23
CA CYS A 5 -15.77 78.32 3.17
C CYS A 5 -16.89 77.34 3.59
N LYS A 6 -18.15 77.80 3.70
CA LYS A 6 -19.31 76.92 3.94
C LYS A 6 -19.66 76.05 2.74
N ILE A 7 -19.53 76.57 1.52
CA ILE A 7 -19.79 75.81 0.28
C ILE A 7 -18.70 74.74 0.08
N SER A 8 -17.42 75.07 0.33
CA SER A 8 -16.33 74.08 0.30
C SER A 8 -16.44 73.02 1.39
N LEU A 9 -16.89 73.36 2.61
CA LEU A 9 -17.12 72.38 3.68
C LEU A 9 -18.33 71.49 3.40
N ILE A 10 -19.41 72.03 2.82
CA ILE A 10 -20.59 71.26 2.39
C ILE A 10 -20.29 70.39 1.18
N LEU A 11 -19.47 70.85 0.22
CA LEU A 11 -18.98 70.02 -0.90
C LEU A 11 -18.03 68.91 -0.42
N ALA A 12 -17.16 69.20 0.55
CA ALA A 12 -16.31 68.17 1.17
C ALA A 12 -17.15 67.17 1.98
N LEU A 13 -18.15 67.62 2.76
CA LEU A 13 -19.09 66.75 3.47
C LEU A 13 -19.97 65.94 2.50
N LEU A 14 -20.45 66.53 1.40
CA LEU A 14 -21.22 65.84 0.36
C LEU A 14 -20.37 64.80 -0.39
N GLN A 15 -19.12 65.12 -0.71
CA GLN A 15 -18.17 64.17 -1.30
C GLN A 15 -17.83 63.03 -0.34
N VAL A 16 -17.63 63.30 0.95
CA VAL A 16 -17.40 62.26 1.96
C VAL A 16 -18.65 61.40 2.16
N THR A 17 -19.85 61.97 2.20
CA THR A 17 -21.11 61.18 2.28
C THR A 17 -21.40 60.39 1.02
N SER A 18 -21.07 60.90 -0.17
CA SER A 18 -21.26 60.16 -1.43
C SER A 18 -20.27 59.00 -1.57
N LEU A 19 -19.03 59.19 -1.11
CA LEU A 19 -18.01 58.13 -1.09
C LEU A 19 -18.35 57.03 -0.07
N LEU A 20 -18.89 57.39 1.10
CA LEU A 20 -19.35 56.42 2.10
C LEU A 20 -20.58 55.63 1.61
N ALA A 21 -21.52 56.30 0.95
CA ALA A 21 -22.69 55.64 0.36
C ALA A 21 -22.33 54.69 -0.81
N SER A 22 -21.34 55.05 -1.63
CA SER A 22 -20.87 54.18 -2.72
C SER A 22 -20.13 52.94 -2.20
N SER A 23 -19.33 53.08 -1.13
CA SER A 23 -18.65 51.93 -0.50
C SER A 23 -19.65 50.96 0.14
N GLU A 24 -20.67 51.45 0.84
CA GLU A 24 -21.68 50.59 1.50
C GLU A 24 -22.54 49.83 0.48
N LYS A 25 -22.87 50.48 -0.63
CA LYS A 25 -23.56 49.85 -1.77
C LYS A 25 -22.69 48.79 -2.44
N SER A 26 -21.40 49.07 -2.64
CA SER A 26 -20.45 48.09 -3.16
C SER A 26 -20.33 46.86 -2.25
N SER A 27 -20.21 47.04 -0.93
CA SER A 27 -20.18 45.92 0.02
C SER A 27 -21.46 45.08 0.00
N THR A 28 -22.63 45.72 -0.16
CA THR A 28 -23.91 45.01 -0.31
C THR A 28 -23.93 44.16 -1.57
N LEU A 29 -23.48 44.71 -2.71
CA LEU A 29 -23.40 43.98 -3.97
C LEU A 29 -22.43 42.79 -3.90
N VAL A 30 -21.34 42.90 -3.14
CA VAL A 30 -20.42 41.79 -2.87
C VAL A 30 -21.11 40.70 -2.05
N ALA A 31 -21.84 41.05 -0.99
CA ALA A 31 -22.60 40.06 -0.22
C ALA A 31 -23.66 39.35 -1.08
N GLU A 32 -24.37 40.09 -1.93
CA GLU A 32 -25.32 39.52 -2.91
C GLU A 32 -24.62 38.59 -3.93
N ALA A 33 -23.40 38.92 -4.37
CA ALA A 33 -22.61 38.07 -5.25
C ALA A 33 -22.23 36.74 -4.58
N TRP A 34 -21.83 36.79 -3.30
CA TRP A 34 -21.53 35.58 -2.51
C TRP A 34 -22.78 34.75 -2.20
N GLN A 35 -23.94 35.38 -2.06
CA GLN A 35 -25.21 34.65 -1.99
C GLN A 35 -25.57 33.98 -3.32
N ALA A 36 -25.30 34.64 -4.46
CA ALA A 36 -25.56 34.07 -5.78
C ALA A 36 -24.74 32.79 -6.05
N TRP A 37 -23.55 32.67 -5.45
CA TRP A 37 -22.77 31.42 -5.47
C TRP A 37 -23.49 30.21 -4.87
N GLU A 38 -24.45 30.37 -3.95
CA GLU A 38 -25.24 29.25 -3.43
C GLU A 38 -26.32 28.76 -4.41
N THR A 39 -26.69 29.60 -5.37
CA THR A 39 -27.58 29.23 -6.48
C THR A 39 -26.80 28.77 -7.71
N ASN A 40 -25.47 28.88 -7.69
CA ASN A 40 -24.54 28.57 -8.78
C ASN A 40 -24.89 29.28 -10.13
N ASP A 41 -25.60 30.43 -10.09
CA ASP A 41 -25.79 31.28 -11.27
C ASP A 41 -24.53 32.12 -11.52
N GLN A 42 -23.57 31.52 -12.23
CA GLN A 42 -22.29 32.17 -12.59
C GLN A 42 -22.48 33.54 -13.27
N SER A 43 -23.55 33.72 -14.07
CA SER A 43 -23.81 34.99 -14.77
C SER A 43 -24.33 36.07 -13.82
N GLN A 44 -25.08 35.68 -12.78
CA GLN A 44 -25.47 36.60 -11.72
C GLN A 44 -24.29 36.97 -10.83
N VAL A 45 -23.46 36.01 -10.44
CA VAL A 45 -22.22 36.24 -9.67
C VAL A 45 -21.33 37.26 -10.39
N GLU A 46 -21.04 37.05 -11.68
CA GLU A 46 -20.22 37.95 -12.49
C GLU A 46 -20.80 39.38 -12.52
N ARG A 47 -22.09 39.51 -12.84
CA ARG A 47 -22.77 40.82 -12.91
C ARG A 47 -22.72 41.58 -11.59
N LYS A 48 -22.87 40.88 -10.46
CA LYS A 48 -22.86 41.50 -9.13
C LYS A 48 -21.48 41.98 -8.73
N PHE A 49 -20.43 41.19 -8.98
CA PHE A 49 -19.06 41.65 -8.73
C PHE A 49 -18.66 42.82 -9.64
N LEU A 50 -19.00 42.78 -10.92
CA LEU A 50 -18.76 43.90 -11.85
C LEU A 50 -19.50 45.17 -11.41
N ALA A 51 -20.75 45.03 -10.95
CA ALA A 51 -21.50 46.16 -10.39
C ALA A 51 -20.83 46.71 -9.12
N ALA A 52 -20.37 45.85 -8.21
CA ALA A 52 -19.66 46.27 -7.01
C ALA A 52 -18.37 47.04 -7.33
N ILE A 53 -17.59 46.57 -8.31
CA ILE A 53 -16.38 47.24 -8.80
C ILE A 53 -16.71 48.60 -9.43
N SER A 54 -17.83 48.70 -10.15
CA SER A 54 -18.27 49.98 -10.74
C SER A 54 -18.66 51.01 -9.68
N GLU A 55 -19.17 50.58 -8.53
CA GLU A 55 -19.52 51.47 -7.39
C GLU A 55 -18.28 51.84 -6.56
N ASP A 56 -17.34 50.92 -6.40
CA ASP A 56 -16.06 51.15 -5.72
C ASP A 56 -14.91 50.38 -6.39
N GLN A 57 -14.08 51.12 -7.14
CA GLN A 57 -12.91 50.59 -7.83
C GLN A 57 -11.77 50.16 -6.87
N LYS A 58 -11.92 50.37 -5.56
CA LYS A 58 -10.96 49.92 -4.54
C LYS A 58 -11.44 48.69 -3.78
N ASN A 59 -12.58 48.10 -4.14
CA ASN A 59 -13.12 46.96 -3.44
C ASN A 59 -12.38 45.66 -3.80
N THR A 60 -11.35 45.32 -3.01
CA THR A 60 -10.54 44.10 -3.16
C THR A 60 -11.39 42.84 -3.19
N ARG A 61 -12.39 42.75 -2.32
CA ARG A 61 -13.25 41.57 -2.18
C ARG A 61 -14.02 41.29 -3.46
N ALA A 62 -14.45 42.34 -4.17
CA ALA A 62 -15.12 42.20 -5.45
C ALA A 62 -14.17 41.70 -6.56
N TYR A 63 -12.93 42.18 -6.59
CA TYR A 63 -11.91 41.68 -7.53
C TYR A 63 -11.51 40.23 -7.25
N LEU A 64 -11.34 39.85 -5.99
CA LEU A 64 -11.03 38.46 -5.61
C LEU A 64 -12.17 37.51 -6.00
N GLY A 65 -13.42 37.85 -5.67
CA GLY A 65 -14.57 37.04 -6.03
C GLY A 65 -14.74 36.87 -7.55
N LEU A 66 -14.49 37.91 -8.33
CA LEU A 66 -14.53 37.85 -9.79
C LEU A 66 -13.36 37.04 -10.37
N SER A 67 -12.16 37.16 -9.80
CA SER A 67 -11.00 36.35 -10.19
C SER A 67 -11.25 34.87 -9.93
N LEU A 68 -11.77 34.51 -8.75
CA LEU A 68 -12.15 33.14 -8.41
C LEU A 68 -13.19 32.59 -9.38
N LEU A 69 -14.22 33.37 -9.74
CA LEU A 69 -15.19 32.95 -10.75
C LEU A 69 -14.54 32.67 -12.11
N TYR A 70 -13.64 33.52 -12.57
CA TYR A 70 -12.95 33.29 -13.84
C TYR A 70 -12.00 32.10 -13.79
N ALA A 71 -11.34 31.84 -12.66
CA ALA A 71 -10.55 30.63 -12.45
C ALA A 71 -11.43 29.37 -12.48
N TYR A 72 -12.58 29.40 -11.79
CA TYR A 72 -13.59 28.33 -11.81
C TYR A 72 -14.12 28.04 -13.23
N GLN A 73 -14.22 29.07 -14.07
CA GLN A 73 -14.57 28.96 -15.49
C GLN A 73 -13.39 28.57 -16.40
N GLN A 74 -12.19 28.36 -15.85
CA GLN A 74 -10.92 28.17 -16.58
C GLN A 74 -10.58 29.31 -17.57
N LYS A 75 -11.11 30.52 -17.34
CA LYS A 75 -10.75 31.75 -18.05
C LYS A 75 -9.53 32.40 -17.39
N TYR A 76 -8.42 31.67 -17.36
CA TYR A 76 -7.24 32.02 -16.55
C TYR A 76 -6.66 33.40 -16.87
N GLU A 77 -6.64 33.81 -18.13
CA GLU A 77 -6.19 35.16 -18.51
C GLU A 77 -7.11 36.25 -17.94
N ALA A 78 -8.44 36.07 -18.03
CA ALA A 78 -9.39 37.01 -17.42
C ALA A 78 -9.28 37.02 -15.89
N SER A 79 -9.03 35.87 -15.28
CA SER A 79 -8.77 35.77 -13.84
C SER A 79 -7.54 36.58 -13.45
N TRP A 80 -6.40 36.37 -14.14
CA TRP A 80 -5.16 37.09 -13.87
C TRP A 80 -5.31 38.60 -14.05
N GLN A 81 -5.94 39.03 -15.15
CA GLN A 81 -6.19 40.46 -15.40
C GLN A 81 -7.05 41.09 -14.30
N THR A 82 -8.01 40.35 -13.77
CA THR A 82 -8.84 40.79 -12.65
C THR A 82 -8.02 40.86 -11.36
N PHE A 83 -7.26 39.80 -11.06
CA PHE A 83 -6.42 39.70 -9.86
C PHE A 83 -5.36 40.80 -9.78
N LYS A 84 -4.81 41.28 -10.90
CA LYS A 84 -3.85 42.40 -10.89
C LYS A 84 -4.37 43.67 -10.21
N ASN A 85 -5.68 43.88 -10.18
CA ASN A 85 -6.25 45.03 -9.46
C ASN A 85 -6.16 44.87 -7.93
N VAL A 86 -6.09 43.64 -7.41
CA VAL A 86 -5.80 43.35 -5.99
C VAL A 86 -4.44 43.92 -5.61
N LEU A 87 -3.44 43.81 -6.50
CA LEU A 87 -2.09 44.33 -6.27
C LEU A 87 -2.04 45.88 -6.14
N GLN A 88 -3.08 46.57 -6.64
CA GLN A 88 -3.17 48.02 -6.61
C GLN A 88 -4.07 48.54 -5.47
N THR A 89 -4.96 47.69 -4.95
CA THR A 89 -5.98 48.04 -3.96
C THR A 89 -5.56 47.67 -2.55
N GLU A 90 -4.77 46.62 -2.38
CA GLU A 90 -4.20 46.20 -1.10
C GLU A 90 -2.81 46.78 -0.86
N GLN A 91 -2.59 47.34 0.34
CA GLN A 91 -1.28 47.84 0.74
C GLN A 91 -0.28 46.72 0.99
N ASP A 92 -0.74 45.58 1.51
CA ASP A 92 0.04 44.35 1.73
C ASP A 92 -0.55 43.22 0.87
N TYR A 93 -0.20 43.22 -0.42
CA TYR A 93 -0.72 42.24 -1.38
C TYR A 93 0.04 40.91 -1.37
N TYR A 94 1.11 40.77 -0.57
CA TYR A 94 1.97 39.58 -0.59
C TYR A 94 1.23 38.28 -0.22
N PRO A 95 0.38 38.21 0.81
CA PRO A 95 -0.37 36.99 1.13
C PRO A 95 -1.27 36.52 -0.01
N TYR A 96 -1.87 37.46 -0.74
CA TYR A 96 -2.72 37.15 -1.90
C TYR A 96 -1.91 36.56 -3.06
N VAL A 97 -0.74 37.14 -3.35
CA VAL A 97 0.18 36.61 -4.37
C VAL A 97 0.68 35.21 -4.00
N TYR A 98 0.96 34.98 -2.72
CA TYR A 98 1.37 33.67 -2.20
C TYR A 98 0.29 32.61 -2.41
N ALA A 99 -0.97 32.90 -2.07
CA ALA A 99 -2.08 31.98 -2.26
C ALA A 99 -2.27 31.57 -3.73
N VAL A 100 -2.13 32.49 -4.67
CA VAL A 100 -2.32 32.19 -6.10
C VAL A 100 -1.05 31.70 -6.81
N TRP A 101 0.06 31.50 -6.09
CA TRP A 101 1.39 31.31 -6.70
C TRP A 101 1.49 30.10 -7.65
N LEU A 102 0.93 28.96 -7.24
CA LEU A 102 0.94 27.71 -8.01
C LEU A 102 -0.33 27.49 -8.84
N THR A 103 -1.27 28.43 -8.79
CA THR A 103 -2.54 28.29 -9.51
C THR A 103 -2.35 28.51 -11.02
N PRO A 104 -3.20 27.89 -11.87
CA PRO A 104 -3.09 28.06 -13.32
C PRO A 104 -3.22 29.52 -13.78
N GLN A 105 -3.98 30.36 -13.06
CA GLN A 105 -4.13 31.78 -13.38
C GLN A 105 -2.80 32.54 -13.39
N LEU A 106 -1.87 32.28 -12.46
CA LEU A 106 -0.55 32.91 -12.49
C LEU A 106 0.39 32.16 -13.43
N ARG A 107 0.49 30.82 -13.29
CA ARG A 107 1.48 30.00 -14.01
C ARG A 107 1.31 30.06 -15.53
N GLN A 108 0.09 30.04 -16.05
CA GLN A 108 -0.12 30.14 -17.50
C GLN A 108 0.18 31.55 -18.03
N SER A 109 -0.18 32.59 -17.28
CA SER A 109 0.09 33.98 -17.66
C SER A 109 1.59 34.32 -17.69
N LEU A 110 2.47 33.56 -17.01
CA LEU A 110 3.93 33.72 -17.15
C LEU A 110 4.43 33.54 -18.59
N ASN A 111 3.70 32.78 -19.41
CA ASN A 111 4.08 32.51 -20.80
C ASN A 111 3.60 33.58 -21.79
N ASP A 112 2.67 34.45 -21.40
CA ASP A 112 2.25 35.60 -22.21
C ASP A 112 3.05 36.86 -21.83
N PRO A 113 3.91 37.39 -22.72
CA PRO A 113 4.66 38.62 -22.47
C PRO A 113 3.78 39.85 -22.19
N LYS A 114 2.50 39.84 -22.56
CA LYS A 114 1.55 40.94 -22.37
C LYS A 114 0.80 40.87 -21.03
N SER A 115 0.84 39.75 -20.33
CA SER A 115 0.09 39.57 -19.09
C SER A 115 0.61 40.43 -17.93
N GLY A 116 1.91 40.77 -17.95
CA GLY A 116 2.63 41.42 -16.85
C GLY A 116 3.03 40.47 -15.71
N ALA A 117 2.69 39.19 -15.78
CA ALA A 117 2.99 38.21 -14.72
C ALA A 117 4.50 38.01 -14.51
N LEU A 118 5.27 37.84 -15.60
CA LEU A 118 6.72 37.69 -15.51
C LEU A 118 7.37 38.95 -14.91
N ALA A 119 6.90 40.14 -15.29
CA ALA A 119 7.43 41.40 -14.76
C ALA A 119 7.22 41.52 -13.25
N LEU A 120 6.05 41.10 -12.75
CA LEU A 120 5.78 41.01 -11.31
C LEU A 120 6.75 40.02 -10.63
N VAL A 121 6.93 38.82 -11.19
CA VAL A 121 7.86 37.82 -10.63
C VAL A 121 9.29 38.37 -10.59
N GLU A 122 9.78 39.01 -11.66
CA GLU A 122 11.11 39.62 -11.67
C GLU A 122 11.27 40.79 -10.69
N GLU A 123 10.19 41.53 -10.42
CA GLU A 123 10.17 42.58 -9.40
C GLU A 123 10.24 41.99 -7.99
N LEU A 124 9.41 40.98 -7.71
CA LEU A 124 9.39 40.27 -6.42
C LEU A 124 10.75 39.63 -6.12
N ALA A 125 11.43 39.05 -7.12
CA ALA A 125 12.76 38.48 -6.98
C ALA A 125 13.82 39.52 -6.52
N LYS A 126 13.60 40.82 -6.77
CA LYS A 126 14.51 41.89 -6.33
C LYS A 126 14.13 42.45 -4.96
N LYS A 127 12.84 42.66 -4.73
CA LYS A 127 12.32 43.31 -3.52
C LYS A 127 10.87 42.88 -3.26
N ALA A 128 10.66 41.91 -2.38
CA ALA A 128 9.34 41.41 -1.97
C ALA A 128 9.14 41.49 -0.45
N ASP A 129 8.26 40.61 0.06
CA ASP A 129 7.80 40.46 1.43
C ASP A 129 8.88 40.67 2.50
N ALA A 130 8.49 41.19 3.66
CA ALA A 130 9.41 41.53 4.74
C ALA A 130 10.21 40.32 5.27
N GLY A 131 9.70 39.10 5.08
CA GLY A 131 10.34 37.84 5.45
C GLY A 131 11.19 37.22 4.34
N GLY A 132 11.16 37.72 3.10
CA GLY A 132 11.94 37.22 1.97
C GLY A 132 11.57 35.83 1.43
N VAL A 133 10.38 35.31 1.75
CA VAL A 133 9.87 34.02 1.24
C VAL A 133 9.47 34.15 -0.23
N LEU A 134 8.58 35.10 -0.57
CA LEU A 134 8.17 35.35 -1.95
C LEU A 134 9.33 35.79 -2.83
N ARG A 135 10.31 36.51 -2.25
CA ARG A 135 11.51 36.89 -3.01
C ARG A 135 12.23 35.67 -3.58
N ALA A 136 12.40 34.62 -2.76
CA ALA A 136 13.11 33.43 -3.18
C ALA A 136 12.27 32.56 -4.11
N MET A 137 10.96 32.43 -3.84
CA MET A 137 10.01 31.78 -4.76
C MET A 137 10.02 32.46 -6.13
N ALA A 138 10.02 33.79 -6.16
CA ALA A 138 10.07 34.56 -7.40
C ALA A 138 11.38 34.35 -8.15
N SER A 139 12.50 34.25 -7.42
CA SER A 139 13.79 33.86 -8.00
C SER A 139 13.75 32.46 -8.62
N GLU A 140 13.17 31.47 -7.95
CA GLU A 140 13.03 30.12 -8.51
C GLU A 140 12.22 30.13 -9.81
N VAL A 141 11.00 30.69 -9.76
CA VAL A 141 10.08 30.72 -10.92
C VAL A 141 10.66 31.52 -12.09
N ALA A 142 11.35 32.64 -11.84
CA ALA A 142 12.06 33.37 -12.89
C ALA A 142 13.22 32.53 -13.47
N GLY A 143 13.96 31.82 -12.61
CA GLY A 143 15.03 30.91 -13.01
C GLY A 143 14.53 29.80 -13.94
N GLU A 144 13.43 29.15 -13.58
CA GLU A 144 12.73 28.15 -14.40
C GLU A 144 12.30 28.73 -15.75
N HIS A 145 11.63 29.89 -15.74
CA HIS A 145 11.11 30.54 -16.94
C HIS A 145 12.20 30.80 -17.99
N TYR A 146 13.37 31.26 -17.55
CA TYR A 146 14.51 31.52 -18.44
C TYR A 146 15.24 30.24 -18.85
N GLN A 147 15.30 29.23 -17.98
CA GLN A 147 15.85 27.92 -18.31
C GLN A 147 15.05 27.26 -19.45
N GLU A 148 13.72 27.25 -19.34
CA GLU A 148 12.79 26.73 -20.35
C GLU A 148 12.84 27.50 -21.67
N ARG A 149 13.52 28.64 -21.75
CA ARG A 149 13.73 29.44 -22.98
C ARG A 149 15.18 29.42 -23.46
N GLY A 150 16.04 28.64 -22.81
CA GLY A 150 17.45 28.49 -23.17
C GLY A 150 18.36 29.64 -22.72
N ASP A 151 17.86 30.62 -21.96
CA ASP A 151 18.68 31.71 -21.39
C ASP A 151 19.28 31.25 -20.05
N LEU A 152 20.22 30.31 -20.13
CA LEU A 152 20.86 29.69 -18.97
C LEU A 152 21.65 30.70 -18.12
N ALA A 153 22.13 31.79 -18.72
CA ALA A 153 22.85 32.84 -18.01
C ALA A 153 21.93 33.64 -17.08
N LYS A 154 20.75 34.06 -17.57
CA LYS A 154 19.75 34.69 -16.70
C LYS A 154 19.18 33.72 -15.69
N SER A 155 18.86 32.50 -16.13
CA SER A 155 18.37 31.44 -15.25
C SER A 155 19.29 31.24 -14.04
N LYS A 156 20.59 31.05 -14.31
CA LYS A 156 21.62 30.94 -13.27
C LYS A 156 21.63 32.13 -12.31
N LYS A 157 21.51 33.37 -12.82
CA LYS A 157 21.49 34.57 -11.97
C LYS A 157 20.32 34.54 -10.98
N PHE A 158 19.15 34.10 -11.41
CA PHE A 158 17.97 34.01 -10.54
C PHE A 158 18.11 32.89 -9.51
N PHE A 159 18.56 31.70 -9.92
CA PHE A 159 18.81 30.60 -8.99
C PHE A 159 19.91 30.93 -7.96
N ASP A 160 20.99 31.59 -8.38
CA ASP A 160 22.04 32.08 -7.47
C ASP A 160 21.46 33.09 -6.46
N GLY A 161 20.46 33.87 -6.87
CA GLY A 161 19.75 34.83 -6.01
C GLY A 161 18.93 34.21 -4.87
N MET A 162 18.70 32.90 -4.88
CA MET A 162 18.03 32.19 -3.78
C MET A 162 18.95 32.04 -2.56
N ASN A 163 20.27 32.01 -2.74
CA ASN A 163 21.27 31.82 -1.67
C ASN A 163 21.10 30.49 -0.91
N SER A 164 20.85 29.41 -1.64
CA SER A 164 20.81 28.04 -1.13
C SER A 164 22.21 27.45 -0.95
N ILE A 165 22.34 26.47 -0.05
CA ILE A 165 23.55 25.64 0.08
C ILE A 165 23.58 24.65 -1.09
N ASP A 166 24.65 24.68 -1.88
CA ASP A 166 24.81 23.88 -3.10
C ASP A 166 25.92 22.81 -3.01
N GLU A 167 26.60 22.69 -1.86
CA GLU A 167 27.61 21.67 -1.61
C GLU A 167 27.16 20.71 -0.50
N TRP A 168 27.14 19.40 -0.76
CA TRP A 168 26.71 18.41 0.23
C TRP A 168 27.54 17.13 0.17
N LEU A 169 27.79 16.54 1.33
CA LEU A 169 28.01 15.10 1.43
C LEU A 169 26.66 14.42 1.58
N VAL A 170 26.44 13.32 0.86
CA VAL A 170 25.21 12.52 0.99
C VAL A 170 25.56 11.08 1.34
N ILE A 171 24.66 10.40 2.03
CA ILE A 171 24.76 8.99 2.39
C ILE A 171 23.39 8.31 2.39
N GLY A 172 23.39 7.03 2.06
CA GLY A 172 22.24 6.15 2.01
C GLY A 172 22.52 4.98 1.05
N PRO A 173 21.51 4.18 0.70
CA PRO A 173 20.16 4.17 1.27
C PRO A 173 20.13 3.52 2.66
N PHE A 174 19.26 3.99 3.54
CA PHE A 174 18.84 3.28 4.75
C PHE A 174 17.40 2.79 4.61
N ASP A 175 17.03 1.77 5.38
CA ASP A 175 15.69 1.17 5.29
C ASP A 175 14.57 2.18 5.58
N ASN A 176 13.49 2.15 4.80
CA ASN A 176 12.31 3.00 5.01
C ASN A 176 11.03 2.30 4.56
N VAL A 177 10.95 0.98 4.76
CA VAL A 177 9.75 0.22 4.41
C VAL A 177 8.59 0.74 5.26
N SER A 178 7.46 1.07 4.62
CA SER A 178 6.29 1.67 5.27
C SER A 178 6.64 2.91 6.10
N ALA A 179 7.48 3.83 5.62
CA ALA A 179 7.90 5.04 6.33
C ALA A 179 8.57 4.84 7.71
N CYS A 180 8.94 3.60 8.09
CA CYS A 180 9.50 3.31 9.42
C CYS A 180 10.89 3.94 9.64
N GLY A 181 11.61 4.23 8.56
CA GLY A 181 12.94 4.82 8.58
C GLY A 181 12.95 6.24 9.18
N PHE A 182 11.82 6.94 9.17
CA PHE A 182 11.71 8.25 9.80
C PHE A 182 12.01 8.20 11.31
N ASP A 183 11.41 7.26 12.03
CA ASP A 183 11.56 7.11 13.48
C ASP A 183 12.86 6.39 13.86
N ASN A 184 13.34 5.49 13.00
CA ASN A 184 14.57 4.75 13.21
C ASN A 184 15.80 5.69 13.25
N VAL A 185 16.64 5.53 14.27
CA VAL A 185 17.90 6.26 14.39
C VAL A 185 19.00 5.50 13.63
N TYR A 186 19.56 6.12 12.59
CA TYR A 186 20.68 5.56 11.83
C TYR A 186 22.01 6.19 12.24
N PRO A 187 23.16 5.54 11.96
CA PRO A 187 24.47 6.02 12.39
C PRO A 187 24.78 7.52 12.08
N PRO A 188 24.39 8.08 10.91
CA PRO A 188 24.58 9.51 10.64
C PRO A 188 23.99 10.48 11.67
N GLU A 189 22.94 10.08 12.39
CA GLU A 189 22.30 10.90 13.45
C GLU A 189 23.13 10.96 14.74
N VAL A 190 23.98 9.96 14.99
CA VAL A 190 24.74 9.82 16.25
C VAL A 190 26.22 10.10 16.08
N GLU A 191 26.77 9.96 14.86
CA GLU A 191 28.17 10.20 14.56
C GLU A 191 28.38 10.76 13.14
N PHE A 192 29.58 11.29 12.88
CA PHE A 192 30.03 11.69 11.55
C PHE A 192 31.46 11.20 11.29
N ASP A 193 31.58 10.28 10.35
CA ASP A 193 32.86 9.84 9.80
C ASP A 193 32.65 9.64 8.30
N ALA A 194 33.32 10.47 7.50
CA ALA A 194 33.20 10.49 6.04
C ALA A 194 33.82 9.25 5.38
N GLU A 195 34.79 8.59 6.03
CA GLU A 195 35.50 7.43 5.49
C GLU A 195 34.86 6.11 5.92
N LYS A 196 34.04 6.12 6.98
CA LYS A 196 33.37 4.94 7.50
C LYS A 196 32.29 4.44 6.55
N THR A 197 32.29 3.13 6.31
CA THR A 197 31.19 2.42 5.63
C THR A 197 30.23 1.86 6.67
N TYR A 198 28.94 2.12 6.46
CA TYR A 198 27.84 1.65 7.30
C TYR A 198 27.03 0.58 6.56
N GLU A 199 26.28 -0.21 7.33
CA GLU A 199 25.28 -1.12 6.78
C GLU A 199 24.03 -0.32 6.37
N GLY A 200 23.75 -0.28 5.07
CA GLY A 200 22.58 0.36 4.50
C GLY A 200 21.44 -0.63 4.24
N LYS A 201 20.46 -0.21 3.45
CA LYS A 201 19.28 -0.99 3.07
C LYS A 201 19.70 -2.32 2.42
N ASN A 202 19.13 -3.44 2.87
CA ASN A 202 19.39 -4.79 2.36
C ASN A 202 20.89 -5.19 2.36
N GLY A 203 21.69 -4.66 3.28
CA GLY A 203 23.13 -4.94 3.34
C GLY A 203 23.95 -4.19 2.29
N VAL A 204 23.34 -3.27 1.53
CA VAL A 204 24.05 -2.37 0.61
C VAL A 204 24.93 -1.44 1.44
N PRO A 205 26.23 -1.33 1.15
CA PRO A 205 27.13 -0.44 1.90
C PRO A 205 26.72 1.01 1.70
N ALA A 206 26.57 1.74 2.80
CA ALA A 206 26.30 3.17 2.80
C ALA A 206 27.58 3.92 3.22
N GLN A 207 28.11 4.76 2.34
CA GLN A 207 29.28 5.60 2.61
C GLN A 207 28.97 7.04 2.18
N TRP A 208 29.55 8.01 2.88
CA TRP A 208 29.45 9.41 2.47
C TRP A 208 30.19 9.65 1.16
N PHE A 209 29.56 10.36 0.24
CA PHE A 209 30.24 10.88 -0.94
C PHE A 209 29.81 12.31 -1.23
N LYS A 210 30.71 13.08 -1.83
CA LYS A 210 30.42 14.45 -2.27
C LYS A 210 29.64 14.39 -3.57
N ILE A 211 28.52 15.10 -3.64
CA ILE A 211 27.78 15.24 -4.90
C ILE A 211 28.65 15.99 -5.92
N THR A 212 28.75 15.44 -7.13
CA THR A 212 29.63 15.94 -8.20
C THR A 212 28.91 16.85 -9.19
N ALA A 213 27.58 16.78 -9.24
CA ALA A 213 26.71 17.62 -10.04
C ALA A 213 25.42 17.92 -9.27
N ILE A 214 24.83 19.09 -9.51
CA ILE A 214 23.61 19.58 -8.85
C ILE A 214 22.64 20.12 -9.87
N ARG A 215 21.34 20.04 -9.58
CA ARG A 215 20.31 20.68 -10.42
C ARG A 215 20.56 22.19 -10.47
N ASN A 216 20.20 22.80 -11.60
CA ASN A 216 20.38 24.24 -11.80
C ASN A 216 19.56 25.07 -10.80
N ASP A 217 18.38 24.57 -10.44
CA ASP A 217 17.47 25.10 -9.41
C ASP A 217 17.96 24.87 -7.97
N ARG A 218 19.11 24.22 -7.78
CA ARG A 218 19.77 23.98 -6.49
C ARG A 218 19.04 23.01 -5.55
N TRP A 219 17.97 22.36 -5.99
CA TRP A 219 17.38 21.25 -5.24
C TRP A 219 18.30 20.04 -5.25
N ILE A 220 18.45 19.40 -4.10
CA ILE A 220 19.19 18.15 -3.94
C ILE A 220 18.18 17.01 -4.01
N ASP A 221 18.10 16.35 -5.17
CA ASP A 221 17.20 15.21 -5.38
C ASP A 221 17.95 13.89 -5.19
N HIS A 222 17.63 13.18 -4.11
CA HIS A 222 18.29 11.93 -3.77
C HIS A 222 18.12 10.85 -4.85
N ARG A 223 17.07 10.91 -5.67
CA ARG A 223 16.82 9.93 -6.75
C ARG A 223 17.85 10.02 -7.87
N HIS A 224 18.57 11.13 -7.98
CA HIS A 224 19.69 11.28 -8.91
C HIS A 224 20.98 10.66 -8.38
N TYR A 225 21.17 10.60 -7.07
CA TYR A 225 22.42 10.18 -6.43
C TYR A 225 22.37 8.73 -5.92
N PHE A 226 21.18 8.16 -5.78
CA PHE A 226 20.97 6.81 -5.27
C PHE A 226 19.99 6.03 -6.16
N ALA A 227 20.33 4.77 -6.47
CA ALA A 227 19.49 3.88 -7.29
C ALA A 227 18.32 3.19 -6.54
N TYR A 228 18.10 3.54 -5.26
CA TYR A 228 17.15 2.85 -4.39
C TYR A 228 15.95 3.73 -4.05
N LEU A 229 14.77 3.15 -4.14
CA LEU A 229 13.52 3.76 -3.70
C LEU A 229 13.18 3.32 -2.27
N GLN A 230 12.15 3.93 -1.67
CA GLN A 230 11.63 3.56 -0.36
C GLN A 230 12.72 3.54 0.72
N SER A 231 13.48 4.62 0.83
CA SER A 231 14.70 4.69 1.64
C SER A 231 14.83 6.02 2.36
N VAL A 232 15.62 6.01 3.42
CA VAL A 232 16.11 7.23 4.09
C VAL A 232 17.49 7.57 3.57
N PHE A 233 17.73 8.87 3.39
CA PHE A 233 19.00 9.46 3.01
C PHE A 233 19.36 10.56 3.99
N TYR A 234 20.66 10.82 4.09
CA TYR A 234 21.17 11.96 4.83
C TYR A 234 22.01 12.85 3.95
N ALA A 235 22.01 14.14 4.27
CA ALA A 235 22.93 15.11 3.72
C ALA A 235 23.59 15.91 4.84
N ASN A 236 24.91 16.10 4.75
CA ASN A 236 25.72 16.77 5.77
C ASN A 236 26.50 17.95 5.17
N ASN A 237 26.54 19.05 5.91
CA ASN A 237 27.39 20.21 5.63
C ASN A 237 27.91 20.85 6.94
N PHE A 238 29.06 21.52 6.88
CA PHE A 238 29.57 22.34 7.98
C PHE A 238 29.50 23.83 7.62
N ILE A 239 28.93 24.63 8.51
CA ILE A 239 28.71 26.06 8.33
C ILE A 239 29.61 26.84 9.29
N TYR A 240 30.56 27.59 8.75
CA TYR A 240 31.38 28.51 9.51
C TYR A 240 30.60 29.81 9.77
N SER A 241 30.56 30.24 11.02
CA SER A 241 30.06 31.55 11.42
C SER A 241 31.20 32.36 12.07
N PRO A 242 31.45 33.61 11.63
CA PRO A 242 32.52 34.44 12.20
C PRO A 242 32.27 34.82 13.66
N GLN A 243 31.01 34.79 14.10
CA GLN A 243 30.58 35.12 15.45
C GLN A 243 29.34 34.30 15.81
N LYS A 244 28.99 34.28 17.10
CA LYS A 244 27.69 33.76 17.52
C LYS A 244 26.60 34.72 17.02
N GLN A 245 25.63 34.22 16.25
CA GLN A 245 24.57 35.06 15.67
C GLN A 245 23.29 34.28 15.42
N THR A 246 22.16 34.98 15.56
CA THR A 246 20.83 34.44 15.24
C THR A 246 20.65 34.38 13.73
N VAL A 247 20.14 33.25 13.25
CA VAL A 247 19.83 33.00 11.84
C VAL A 247 18.47 32.31 11.72
N GLN A 248 17.94 32.25 10.52
CA GLN A 248 16.86 31.35 10.14
C GLN A 248 17.40 30.25 9.23
N ILE A 249 17.19 29.01 9.63
CA ILE A 249 17.34 27.84 8.75
C ILE A 249 16.00 27.64 8.06
N ARG A 250 16.01 27.65 6.73
CA ARG A 250 14.81 27.51 5.90
C ARG A 250 14.96 26.31 5.00
N ILE A 251 13.95 25.44 5.00
CA ILE A 251 13.99 24.15 4.34
C ILE A 251 12.72 23.97 3.49
N GLY A 252 12.92 23.59 2.23
CA GLY A 252 11.91 22.93 1.40
C GLY A 252 12.30 21.46 1.22
N THR A 253 11.32 20.58 1.05
CA THR A 253 11.52 19.14 0.89
C THR A 253 10.37 18.46 0.17
N SER A 254 10.70 17.50 -0.68
CA SER A 254 9.84 16.37 -0.98
C SER A 254 10.23 15.20 -0.08
N GLY A 255 9.26 14.63 0.65
CA GLY A 255 9.46 13.51 1.57
C GLY A 255 9.37 13.93 3.03
N SER A 256 9.58 12.95 3.92
CA SER A 256 9.70 13.20 5.36
C SER A 256 11.00 13.95 5.66
N LEU A 257 11.04 14.74 6.75
CA LEU A 257 12.18 15.57 7.10
C LEU A 257 12.53 15.48 8.58
N LYS A 258 13.82 15.28 8.89
CA LYS A 258 14.42 15.73 10.15
C LYS A 258 15.64 16.58 9.84
N ALA A 259 15.79 17.73 10.51
CA ALA A 259 17.01 18.52 10.43
C ALA A 259 17.64 18.65 11.81
N PHE A 260 18.96 18.60 11.86
CA PHE A 260 19.75 18.73 13.07
C PHE A 260 20.82 19.81 12.90
N LEU A 261 21.00 20.63 13.92
CA LEU A 261 22.07 21.61 13.99
C LEU A 261 22.92 21.31 15.22
N ASN A 262 24.23 21.08 15.03
CA ASN A 262 25.16 20.73 16.09
C ASN A 262 24.71 19.51 16.92
N ASP A 263 24.17 18.49 16.25
CA ASP A 263 23.62 17.26 16.83
C ASP A 263 22.39 17.44 17.76
N GLU A 264 21.73 18.60 17.69
CA GLU A 264 20.41 18.85 18.30
C GLU A 264 19.32 18.85 17.22
N LEU A 265 18.18 18.23 17.53
CA LEU A 265 17.03 18.23 16.63
C LEU A 265 16.50 19.65 16.47
N LEU A 266 16.52 20.16 15.23
CA LEU A 266 16.02 21.48 14.88
C LEU A 266 14.54 21.42 14.50
N ILE A 267 14.16 20.48 13.64
CA ILE A 267 12.78 20.30 13.19
C ILE A 267 12.54 18.87 12.70
N GLN A 268 11.29 18.42 12.75
CA GLN A 268 10.87 17.14 12.20
C GLN A 268 9.44 17.18 11.64
N TYR A 269 9.22 16.55 10.49
CA TYR A 269 7.92 16.35 9.85
C TYR A 269 7.86 14.94 9.27
N PHE A 270 6.93 14.15 9.78
CA PHE A 270 6.80 12.74 9.40
C PHE A 270 6.19 12.57 8.01
N ASP A 271 5.13 13.32 7.72
CA ASP A 271 4.37 13.16 6.49
C ASP A 271 5.28 13.40 5.27
N GLU A 272 5.19 12.48 4.32
CA GLU A 272 5.99 12.54 3.10
C GLU A 272 5.32 13.51 2.11
N ASN A 273 5.59 14.80 2.28
CA ASN A 273 4.91 15.87 1.56
C ASN A 273 5.81 16.46 0.45
N ASN A 274 5.23 16.93 -0.64
CA ASN A 274 5.88 17.67 -1.71
C ASN A 274 5.70 19.17 -1.51
N ASN A 275 6.56 19.78 -0.69
CA ASN A 275 6.46 21.20 -0.40
C ASN A 275 7.44 22.06 -1.19
N ASP A 276 7.17 23.36 -1.18
CA ASP A 276 7.93 24.39 -1.88
C ASP A 276 9.06 24.93 -0.96
N LEU A 277 9.96 25.76 -1.47
CA LEU A 277 11.04 26.34 -0.67
C LEU A 277 10.51 27.23 0.46
N ASP A 278 11.30 27.36 1.52
CA ASP A 278 10.97 28.08 2.76
C ASP A 278 9.68 27.61 3.46
N THR A 279 9.21 26.39 3.21
CA THR A 279 8.05 25.82 3.90
C THR A 279 8.30 25.69 5.39
N TYR A 280 9.47 25.18 5.76
CA TYR A 280 9.85 24.97 7.15
C TYR A 280 10.94 25.97 7.55
N MET A 281 10.59 26.89 8.44
CA MET A 281 11.50 27.94 8.90
C MET A 281 11.69 27.87 10.41
N VAL A 282 12.96 27.92 10.83
CA VAL A 282 13.32 27.91 12.25
C VAL A 282 14.35 29.00 12.53
N ALA A 283 14.02 29.90 13.45
CA ALA A 283 14.98 30.83 14.03
C ALA A 283 15.80 30.13 15.12
N THR A 284 17.12 30.19 14.99
CA THR A 284 18.08 29.56 15.91
C THR A 284 19.42 30.31 15.92
N GLU A 285 20.44 29.79 16.59
CA GLU A 285 21.76 30.40 16.72
C GLU A 285 22.88 29.53 16.12
N LEU A 286 23.69 30.13 15.25
CA LEU A 286 25.00 29.58 14.91
C LEU A 286 26.00 29.97 15.97
N GLN A 287 26.84 29.02 16.40
CA GLN A 287 27.98 29.28 17.27
C GLN A 287 29.14 29.87 16.47
N ALA A 288 30.01 30.64 17.12
CA ALA A 288 31.26 31.10 16.49
C ALA A 288 32.14 29.90 16.13
N GLY A 289 32.71 29.90 14.92
CA GLY A 289 33.41 28.75 14.36
C GLY A 289 32.50 27.88 13.49
N TRP A 290 32.81 26.59 13.36
CA TRP A 290 32.04 25.66 12.54
C TRP A 290 30.83 25.10 13.30
N ASN A 291 29.75 24.87 12.55
CA ASN A 291 28.50 24.27 13.00
C ASN A 291 28.16 23.12 12.06
N ARG A 292 27.70 21.98 12.55
CA ARG A 292 27.29 20.84 11.72
C ARG A 292 25.79 20.93 11.41
N LEU A 293 25.42 20.86 10.14
CA LEU A 293 24.04 20.74 9.69
C LEU A 293 23.84 19.37 9.05
N LEU A 294 22.88 18.62 9.56
CA LEU A 294 22.49 17.29 9.06
C LEU A 294 21.01 17.31 8.68
N ILE A 295 20.71 16.87 7.46
CA ILE A 295 19.37 16.68 6.94
C ILE A 295 19.12 15.18 6.79
N LYS A 296 17.96 14.71 7.24
CA LYS A 296 17.41 13.38 7.01
C LYS A 296 16.17 13.54 6.15
N CYS A 297 16.17 12.92 4.98
CA CYS A 297 15.02 12.87 4.08
C CYS A 297 14.65 11.42 3.79
N GLY A 298 13.36 11.08 3.86
CA GLY A 298 12.87 9.73 3.58
C GLY A 298 11.63 9.76 2.72
N PHE A 299 11.53 8.81 1.80
CA PHE A 299 10.32 8.58 1.03
C PHE A 299 10.03 7.09 0.93
N SER A 300 8.76 6.72 0.84
CA SER A 300 8.25 5.36 0.77
C SER A 300 6.82 5.26 0.24
N GLU A 301 6.02 6.30 0.46
CA GLU A 301 4.62 6.43 0.04
C GLU A 301 4.48 7.37 -1.17
N ILE A 302 5.38 8.34 -1.32
CA ILE A 302 5.45 9.21 -2.51
C ILE A 302 6.56 8.81 -3.50
N ASP A 303 6.71 9.54 -4.60
CA ASP A 303 7.67 9.27 -5.69
C ASP A 303 8.87 10.24 -5.75
N ARG A 304 8.95 11.22 -4.85
CA ARG A 304 9.99 12.27 -4.80
C ARG A 304 10.68 12.30 -3.45
N CYS A 305 11.99 12.55 -3.45
CA CYS A 305 12.77 12.75 -2.24
C CYS A 305 13.88 13.76 -2.50
N ASN A 306 13.64 15.00 -2.09
CA ASN A 306 14.57 16.08 -2.32
C ASN A 306 14.52 17.10 -1.18
N PHE A 307 15.51 17.97 -1.13
CA PHE A 307 15.49 19.11 -0.21
C PHE A 307 16.26 20.30 -0.77
N MET A 308 15.98 21.47 -0.20
CA MET A 308 16.77 22.68 -0.35
C MET A 308 16.93 23.34 1.02
N VAL A 309 18.13 23.81 1.34
CA VAL A 309 18.38 24.58 2.56
C VAL A 309 18.95 25.96 2.25
N ARG A 310 18.40 26.97 2.94
CA ARG A 310 18.91 28.34 2.96
C ARG A 310 19.17 28.80 4.39
N ILE A 311 20.23 29.58 4.58
CA ILE A 311 20.57 30.20 5.87
C ILE A 311 20.49 31.71 5.69
N THR A 312 19.59 32.33 6.43
CA THR A 312 19.22 33.73 6.20
C THR A 312 19.07 34.50 7.51
N ASP A 313 18.99 35.83 7.42
CA ASP A 313 18.46 36.65 8.50
C ASP A 313 16.92 36.60 8.55
N ALA A 314 16.29 37.37 9.46
CA ALA A 314 14.84 37.44 9.56
C ALA A 314 14.14 38.05 8.32
N HIS A 315 14.89 38.69 7.43
CA HIS A 315 14.40 39.28 6.17
C HIS A 315 14.68 38.39 4.96
N GLY A 316 15.12 37.15 5.19
CA GLY A 316 15.45 36.18 4.14
C GLY A 316 16.70 36.53 3.34
N ALA A 317 17.53 37.46 3.83
CA ALA A 317 18.75 37.89 3.16
C ALA A 317 19.96 37.04 3.60
N PRO A 318 21.02 36.96 2.77
CA PRO A 318 22.24 36.22 3.13
C PRO A 318 22.88 36.77 4.40
N VAL A 319 23.27 35.88 5.30
CA VAL A 319 23.99 36.25 6.52
C VAL A 319 25.47 36.52 6.18
N PRO A 320 26.02 37.72 6.48
CA PRO A 320 27.39 38.05 6.12
C PRO A 320 28.44 37.14 6.78
N GLY A 321 29.44 36.72 6.00
CA GLY A 321 30.62 36.01 6.50
C GLY A 321 30.44 34.50 6.70
N LEU A 322 29.27 33.93 6.40
CA LEU A 322 29.09 32.47 6.41
C LEU A 322 29.93 31.80 5.33
N LYS A 323 30.45 30.60 5.63
CA LYS A 323 31.11 29.71 4.66
C LYS A 323 30.61 28.30 4.87
N VAL A 324 30.55 27.51 3.79
CA VAL A 324 30.16 26.09 3.85
C VAL A 324 31.37 25.19 3.57
N SER A 325 31.34 23.97 4.09
CA SER A 325 32.36 22.95 3.82
C SER A 325 31.78 21.56 3.93
N THR A 326 32.19 20.67 3.02
CA THR A 326 31.93 19.23 3.10
C THR A 326 33.02 18.48 3.85
N ALA A 327 34.16 19.11 4.16
CA ALA A 327 35.24 18.47 4.91
C ALA A 327 34.90 18.42 6.40
N THR A 328 35.36 17.39 7.11
CA THR A 328 35.20 17.27 8.56
C THR A 328 35.73 18.51 9.28
N GLN A 329 34.90 19.14 10.12
CA GLN A 329 35.27 20.29 10.95
C GLN A 329 35.04 20.00 12.42
N ALA A 330 35.79 20.67 13.29
CA ALA A 330 35.52 20.70 14.72
C ALA A 330 34.40 21.71 15.02
N TYR A 331 33.36 21.28 15.73
CA TYR A 331 32.21 22.10 16.12
C TYR A 331 31.82 21.80 17.57
N GLN A 332 31.02 22.68 18.16
CA GLN A 332 30.45 22.46 19.49
C GLN A 332 29.15 21.67 19.35
N SER A 333 29.14 20.41 19.79
CA SER A 333 27.95 19.57 19.85
C SER A 333 27.03 20.00 21.00
N LYS A 334 25.72 20.00 20.77
CA LYS A 334 24.65 20.33 21.72
C LYS A 334 24.87 21.62 22.52
N PRO A 335 25.06 22.78 21.87
CA PRO A 335 25.26 24.05 22.55
C PRO A 335 24.02 24.57 23.30
N GLY A 336 22.84 23.95 23.14
CA GLY A 336 21.59 24.41 23.74
C GLY A 336 21.04 25.65 23.05
N ALA A 337 21.16 25.70 21.71
CA ALA A 337 20.68 26.83 20.92
C ALA A 337 19.14 26.88 20.95
N PRO A 338 18.51 28.07 21.03
CA PRO A 338 17.06 28.18 20.98
C PRO A 338 16.54 27.70 19.62
N VAL A 339 15.39 27.03 19.63
CA VAL A 339 14.68 26.55 18.43
C VAL A 339 13.31 27.20 18.43
N LYS A 340 13.08 28.15 17.52
CA LYS A 340 11.79 28.87 17.40
C LYS A 340 11.25 28.71 15.98
N PRO A 341 10.21 27.89 15.76
CA PRO A 341 9.50 27.83 14.49
C PRO A 341 8.99 29.23 14.08
N VAL A 342 9.06 29.53 12.79
CA VAL A 342 8.54 30.77 12.21
C VAL A 342 7.31 30.42 11.40
N GLU A 343 6.16 31.00 11.80
CA GLU A 343 4.89 30.78 11.12
C GLU A 343 4.92 31.35 9.70
N ASN A 344 4.17 30.71 8.80
CA ASN A 344 4.02 31.20 7.45
C ASN A 344 3.18 32.48 7.45
N PHE A 345 3.70 33.54 6.82
CA PHE A 345 3.08 34.86 6.86
C PHE A 345 1.69 34.89 6.19
N ALA A 346 1.48 34.12 5.11
CA ALA A 346 0.23 34.08 4.38
C ALA A 346 -0.83 33.25 5.13
N GLU A 347 -0.42 32.10 5.69
CA GLU A 347 -1.29 31.27 6.53
C GLU A 347 -1.81 32.08 7.73
N THR A 348 -0.89 32.76 8.44
CA THR A 348 -1.23 33.61 9.59
C THR A 348 -2.19 34.74 9.20
N PHE A 349 -1.93 35.38 8.05
CA PHE A 349 -2.76 36.47 7.55
C PHE A 349 -4.20 36.02 7.28
N PHE A 350 -4.41 34.93 6.55
CA PHE A 350 -5.77 34.48 6.22
C PHE A 350 -6.49 33.86 7.42
N GLN A 351 -5.77 33.19 8.33
CA GLN A 351 -6.35 32.74 9.60
C GLN A 351 -6.93 33.90 10.41
N GLU A 352 -6.20 35.02 10.48
CA GLU A 352 -6.67 36.22 11.20
C GLU A 352 -7.84 36.90 10.46
N LYS A 353 -7.81 36.96 9.13
CA LYS A 353 -8.96 37.44 8.32
C LYS A 353 -10.23 36.62 8.58
N ILE A 354 -10.12 35.29 8.67
CA ILE A 354 -11.25 34.40 8.96
C ILE A 354 -11.78 34.63 10.38
N LYS A 355 -10.90 34.79 11.37
CA LYS A 355 -11.33 35.11 12.75
C LYS A 355 -12.10 36.43 12.82
N GLN A 356 -11.67 37.44 12.08
CA GLN A 356 -12.32 38.75 12.04
C GLN A 356 -13.61 38.75 11.22
N HIS A 357 -13.65 37.96 10.15
CA HIS A 357 -14.74 37.92 9.17
C HIS A 357 -15.08 36.47 8.76
N PRO A 358 -15.75 35.69 9.64
CA PRO A 358 -16.04 34.28 9.39
C PRO A 358 -17.11 34.04 8.31
N ASP A 359 -17.77 35.10 7.82
CA ASP A 359 -18.72 35.09 6.70
C ASP A 359 -18.06 35.29 5.33
N GLN A 360 -16.77 35.62 5.29
CA GLN A 360 -16.03 35.90 4.06
C GLN A 360 -15.36 34.63 3.51
N LEU A 361 -16.10 33.89 2.68
CA LEU A 361 -15.70 32.58 2.13
C LEU A 361 -14.41 32.60 1.30
N GLU A 362 -14.08 33.72 0.64
CA GLU A 362 -12.84 33.82 -0.14
C GLU A 362 -11.58 33.65 0.71
N ASN A 363 -11.61 34.03 2.00
CA ASN A 363 -10.45 33.87 2.87
C ASN A 363 -10.19 32.39 3.20
N TYR A 364 -11.24 31.56 3.24
CA TYR A 364 -11.11 30.11 3.42
C TYR A 364 -10.45 29.46 2.21
N VAL A 365 -10.85 29.87 0.99
CA VAL A 365 -10.26 29.40 -0.26
C VAL A 365 -8.79 29.80 -0.36
N LEU A 366 -8.46 31.07 -0.10
CA LEU A 366 -7.08 31.55 -0.16
C LEU A 366 -6.19 30.93 0.92
N LEU A 367 -6.74 30.62 2.10
CA LEU A 367 -6.02 29.87 3.14
C LEU A 367 -5.79 28.41 2.69
N ALA A 368 -6.78 27.77 2.08
CA ALA A 368 -6.64 26.42 1.53
C ALA A 368 -5.56 26.37 0.44
N ASP A 369 -5.56 27.31 -0.50
CA ASP A 369 -4.52 27.40 -1.54
C ASP A 369 -3.13 27.66 -0.94
N SER A 370 -3.05 28.47 0.13
CA SER A 370 -1.81 28.69 0.89
C SER A 370 -1.29 27.43 1.57
N TYR A 371 -2.19 26.62 2.16
CA TYR A 371 -1.83 25.31 2.73
C TYR A 371 -1.40 24.33 1.65
N LEU A 372 -2.15 24.23 0.55
CA LEU A 372 -1.82 23.36 -0.56
C LEU A 372 -0.47 23.70 -1.18
N ARG A 373 -0.02 24.96 -1.19
CA ARG A 373 1.36 25.26 -1.63
C ARG A 373 2.42 24.45 -0.86
N ASN A 374 2.20 24.22 0.43
CA ASN A 374 3.10 23.49 1.32
C ASN A 374 2.69 22.03 1.50
N ASP A 375 1.78 21.54 0.65
CA ASP A 375 1.22 20.19 0.68
C ASP A 375 0.58 19.81 2.02
N LYS A 376 0.03 20.82 2.71
CA LYS A 376 -0.78 20.67 3.92
C LYS A 376 -2.22 20.31 3.55
N ALA A 377 -2.38 19.16 2.89
CA ALA A 377 -3.63 18.72 2.30
C ALA A 377 -4.75 18.58 3.34
N ILE A 378 -4.42 18.09 4.54
CA ILE A 378 -5.38 17.91 5.64
C ILE A 378 -5.89 19.28 6.12
N GLU A 379 -5.00 20.25 6.33
CA GLU A 379 -5.38 21.58 6.78
C GLU A 379 -6.24 22.31 5.74
N ALA A 380 -5.91 22.15 4.45
CA ALA A 380 -6.71 22.67 3.33
C ALA A 380 -8.11 22.03 3.27
N GLU A 381 -8.20 20.72 3.45
CA GLU A 381 -9.48 20.01 3.50
C GLU A 381 -10.33 20.50 4.68
N LEU A 382 -9.76 20.56 5.88
CA LEU A 382 -10.50 20.92 7.09
C LEU A 382 -11.07 22.34 7.00
N ILE A 383 -10.31 23.29 6.44
CA ILE A 383 -10.77 24.66 6.29
C ILE A 383 -11.84 24.79 5.20
N LEU A 384 -11.72 24.06 4.08
CA LEU A 384 -12.75 24.01 3.04
C LEU A 384 -14.03 23.31 3.52
N ARG A 385 -13.90 22.28 4.35
CA ARG A 385 -15.05 21.61 4.99
C ARG A 385 -15.78 22.55 5.95
N GLU A 386 -15.06 23.44 6.64
CA GLU A 386 -15.70 24.51 7.44
C GLU A 386 -16.47 25.49 6.54
N ALA A 387 -15.85 25.94 5.44
CA ALA A 387 -16.50 26.83 4.47
C ALA A 387 -17.76 26.19 3.87
N SER A 388 -17.70 24.91 3.47
CA SER A 388 -18.83 24.17 2.89
C SER A 388 -19.97 23.96 3.88
N LYS A 389 -19.71 23.90 5.20
CA LYS A 389 -20.81 23.88 6.20
C LYS A 389 -21.59 25.19 6.23
N ARG A 390 -20.95 26.32 5.90
CA ARG A 390 -21.57 27.64 5.87
C ARG A 390 -22.32 27.88 4.56
N ALA A 391 -21.80 27.36 3.44
CA ALA A 391 -22.40 27.47 2.12
C ALA A 391 -22.48 26.10 1.40
N PRO A 392 -23.37 25.19 1.84
CA PRO A 392 -23.38 23.79 1.39
C PRO A 392 -23.76 23.59 -0.08
N ASN A 393 -24.33 24.60 -0.73
CA ASN A 393 -24.71 24.57 -2.14
C ASN A 393 -23.74 25.34 -3.04
N CYS A 394 -22.63 25.88 -2.51
CA CYS A 394 -21.62 26.56 -3.33
C CYS A 394 -20.70 25.54 -3.99
N ALA A 395 -20.88 25.28 -5.28
CA ALA A 395 -20.11 24.28 -6.03
C ALA A 395 -18.60 24.59 -6.08
N MET A 396 -18.22 25.87 -6.06
CA MET A 396 -16.82 26.31 -6.07
C MET A 396 -16.02 25.78 -4.87
N LEU A 397 -16.60 25.72 -3.67
CA LEU A 397 -15.90 25.21 -2.48
C LEU A 397 -15.52 23.73 -2.60
N TYR A 398 -16.41 22.92 -3.17
CA TYR A 398 -16.13 21.51 -3.44
C TYR A 398 -15.09 21.33 -4.55
N GLU A 399 -15.08 22.23 -5.55
CA GLU A 399 -14.09 22.22 -6.63
C GLU A 399 -12.67 22.47 -6.11
N HIS A 400 -12.50 23.47 -5.23
CA HIS A 400 -11.22 23.68 -4.54
C HIS A 400 -10.83 22.50 -3.63
N ALA A 401 -11.80 21.80 -3.03
CA ALA A 401 -11.53 20.62 -2.20
C ALA A 401 -10.97 19.42 -3.00
N LEU A 402 -11.22 19.36 -4.32
CA LEU A 402 -10.70 18.29 -5.17
C LEU A 402 -9.16 18.19 -5.14
N GLU A 403 -8.47 19.33 -5.05
CA GLU A 403 -7.01 19.34 -4.96
C GLU A 403 -6.52 18.84 -3.59
N ALA A 404 -7.18 19.23 -2.49
CA ALA A 404 -6.87 18.70 -1.16
C ALA A 404 -7.09 17.18 -1.09
N TYR A 405 -8.19 16.68 -1.67
CA TYR A 405 -8.44 15.25 -1.77
C TYR A 405 -7.43 14.51 -2.63
N ARG A 406 -7.01 15.09 -3.76
CA ARG A 406 -5.98 14.50 -4.63
C ARG A 406 -4.65 14.33 -3.91
N ARG A 407 -4.23 15.34 -3.15
CA ARG A 407 -2.97 15.28 -2.39
C ARG A 407 -3.04 14.42 -1.14
N GLY A 408 -4.21 14.35 -0.50
CA GLY A 408 -4.50 13.41 0.57
C GLY A 408 -4.84 11.98 0.10
N GLU A 409 -4.68 11.68 -1.19
CA GLU A 409 -4.96 10.39 -1.82
C GLU A 409 -6.37 9.84 -1.57
N LYS A 410 -7.37 10.73 -1.50
CA LYS A 410 -8.80 10.41 -1.24
C LYS A 410 -9.61 10.28 -2.52
N TYR A 411 -9.31 9.28 -3.35
CA TYR A 411 -9.96 9.12 -4.66
C TYR A 411 -11.50 8.97 -4.58
N ASP A 412 -12.03 8.26 -3.57
CA ASP A 412 -13.48 8.12 -3.37
C ASP A 412 -14.16 9.47 -3.05
N GLU A 413 -13.49 10.35 -2.30
CA GLU A 413 -13.98 11.70 -2.00
C GLU A 413 -13.93 12.60 -3.24
N ILE A 414 -12.96 12.40 -4.14
CA ILE A 414 -12.91 13.08 -5.44
C ILE A 414 -14.14 12.73 -6.26
N GLU A 415 -14.48 11.45 -6.41
CA GLU A 415 -15.67 11.02 -7.16
C GLU A 415 -16.96 11.58 -6.56
N THR A 416 -17.09 11.50 -5.23
CA THR A 416 -18.24 12.04 -4.50
C THR A 416 -18.38 13.55 -4.69
N ALA A 417 -17.28 14.29 -4.58
CA ALA A 417 -17.26 15.73 -4.79
C ALA A 417 -17.56 16.10 -6.24
N ILE A 418 -17.05 15.35 -7.23
CA ILE A 418 -17.33 15.58 -8.65
C ILE A 418 -18.83 15.42 -8.96
N GLU A 419 -19.48 14.37 -8.45
CA GLU A 419 -20.93 14.21 -8.63
C GLU A 419 -21.73 15.30 -7.90
N LYS A 420 -21.28 15.71 -6.70
CA LYS A 420 -21.89 16.83 -5.97
C LYS A 420 -21.77 18.14 -6.73
N ILE A 421 -20.60 18.45 -7.27
CA ILE A 421 -20.36 19.65 -8.10
C ILE A 421 -21.24 19.59 -9.33
N HIS A 422 -21.24 18.48 -10.07
CA HIS A 422 -22.04 18.34 -11.29
C HIS A 422 -23.55 18.49 -11.05
N GLY A 423 -24.04 18.01 -9.90
CA GLY A 423 -25.43 18.18 -9.48
C GLY A 423 -25.79 19.61 -9.09
N LEU A 424 -24.83 20.40 -8.59
CA LEU A 424 -25.00 21.81 -8.22
C LEU A 424 -24.81 22.77 -9.41
N ASP A 425 -23.82 22.50 -10.26
CA ASP A 425 -23.46 23.27 -11.45
C ASP A 425 -22.97 22.33 -12.57
N GLN A 426 -23.72 22.29 -13.68
CA GLN A 426 -23.39 21.46 -14.84
C GLN A 426 -22.38 22.13 -15.80
N ASN A 427 -22.06 23.41 -15.57
CA ASN A 427 -21.18 24.21 -16.42
C ASN A 427 -19.84 24.48 -15.72
N VAL A 428 -19.18 23.40 -15.28
CA VAL A 428 -17.86 23.45 -14.64
C VAL A 428 -16.85 22.73 -15.54
N PRO A 429 -15.88 23.43 -16.16
CA PRO A 429 -15.03 22.80 -17.16
C PRO A 429 -14.20 21.64 -16.62
N SER A 430 -13.65 21.73 -15.41
CA SER A 430 -12.82 20.67 -14.80
C SER A 430 -13.62 19.37 -14.60
N VAL A 431 -14.88 19.48 -14.14
CA VAL A 431 -15.80 18.34 -13.98
C VAL A 431 -16.21 17.73 -15.32
N LEU A 432 -16.51 18.56 -16.32
CA LEU A 432 -16.82 18.06 -17.67
C LEU A 432 -15.63 17.32 -18.29
N GLN A 433 -14.41 17.83 -18.10
CA GLN A 433 -13.17 17.17 -18.56
C GLN A 433 -13.03 15.79 -17.91
N TYR A 434 -13.21 15.69 -16.60
CA TYR A 434 -13.13 14.42 -15.87
C TYR A 434 -14.17 13.40 -16.38
N LYS A 435 -15.44 13.80 -16.49
CA LYS A 435 -16.50 12.91 -17.00
C LYS A 435 -16.25 12.49 -18.44
N ILE A 436 -15.78 13.40 -19.31
CA ILE A 436 -15.38 13.07 -20.68
C ILE A 436 -14.30 11.98 -20.68
N SER A 437 -13.26 12.11 -19.85
CA SER A 437 -12.20 11.10 -19.76
C SER A 437 -12.73 9.75 -19.28
N GLN A 438 -13.61 9.70 -18.29
CA GLN A 438 -14.24 8.44 -17.84
C GLN A 438 -15.07 7.79 -18.95
N HIS A 439 -15.95 8.54 -19.61
CA HIS A 439 -16.75 8.01 -20.72
C HIS A 439 -15.88 7.60 -21.92
N LEU A 440 -14.74 8.25 -22.16
CA LEU A 440 -13.75 7.83 -23.16
C LEU A 440 -13.09 6.49 -22.83
N GLU A 441 -12.80 6.23 -21.55
CA GLU A 441 -12.25 4.96 -21.08
C GLU A 441 -13.26 3.82 -21.19
N ASN A 442 -14.54 4.11 -20.92
CA ASN A 442 -15.66 3.17 -21.09
C ASN A 442 -16.16 3.04 -22.54
N GLU A 443 -15.53 3.75 -23.49
CA GLU A 443 -15.90 3.77 -24.92
C GLU A 443 -17.34 4.27 -25.21
N GLU A 444 -17.89 5.12 -24.32
CA GLU A 444 -19.24 5.70 -24.40
C GLU A 444 -19.27 6.97 -25.26
N TYR A 445 -18.91 6.85 -26.54
CA TYR A 445 -18.61 7.98 -27.43
C TYR A 445 -19.75 8.99 -27.63
N ALA A 446 -21.01 8.56 -27.60
CA ALA A 446 -22.15 9.46 -27.77
C ALA A 446 -22.26 10.47 -26.61
N GLU A 447 -21.97 10.00 -25.39
CA GLU A 447 -21.98 10.85 -24.20
C GLU A 447 -20.76 11.76 -24.19
N VAL A 448 -19.60 11.25 -24.60
CA VAL A 448 -18.40 12.07 -24.83
C VAL A 448 -18.70 13.22 -25.79
N GLU A 449 -19.29 12.94 -26.95
CA GLU A 449 -19.62 13.96 -27.95
C GLU A 449 -20.60 15.02 -27.39
N ARG A 450 -21.58 14.60 -26.59
CA ARG A 450 -22.55 15.50 -25.92
C ARG A 450 -21.84 16.42 -24.91
N LEU A 451 -21.04 15.86 -24.01
CA LEU A 451 -20.30 16.62 -23.00
C LEU A 451 -19.26 17.55 -23.64
N MET A 452 -18.59 17.08 -24.70
CA MET A 452 -17.62 17.86 -25.47
C MET A 452 -18.26 19.10 -26.10
N GLN A 453 -19.45 19.00 -26.68
CA GLN A 453 -20.17 20.17 -27.22
C GLN A 453 -20.42 21.23 -26.15
N ASN A 454 -20.76 20.81 -24.92
CA ASN A 454 -20.94 21.74 -23.82
C ASN A 454 -19.62 22.40 -23.40
N LEU A 455 -18.55 21.61 -23.29
CA LEU A 455 -17.22 22.12 -22.96
C LEU A 455 -16.70 23.10 -24.03
N GLU A 456 -16.90 22.80 -25.31
CA GLU A 456 -16.49 23.67 -26.43
C GLU A 456 -17.24 25.01 -26.45
N ARG A 457 -18.52 25.02 -26.04
CA ARG A 457 -19.28 26.27 -25.86
C ARG A 457 -18.66 27.16 -24.78
N MET A 458 -18.10 26.57 -23.73
CA MET A 458 -17.51 27.29 -22.60
C MET A 458 -16.06 27.71 -22.87
N LEU A 459 -15.28 26.84 -23.52
CA LEU A 459 -13.85 27.01 -23.83
C LEU A 459 -13.60 26.86 -25.35
N PRO A 460 -14.15 27.76 -26.19
CA PRO A 460 -14.09 27.63 -27.64
C PRO A 460 -12.65 27.65 -28.15
N ALA A 461 -12.33 26.68 -29.00
CA ALA A 461 -11.01 26.51 -29.61
C ALA A 461 -9.84 26.48 -28.61
N SER A 462 -10.05 26.02 -27.37
CA SER A 462 -9.00 25.91 -26.34
C SER A 462 -8.10 24.70 -26.52
N GLU A 463 -6.88 24.75 -25.96
CA GLU A 463 -5.93 23.62 -25.98
C GLU A 463 -6.55 22.35 -25.39
N THR A 464 -7.29 22.47 -24.29
CA THR A 464 -7.97 21.35 -23.62
C THR A 464 -8.98 20.66 -24.51
N VAL A 465 -9.82 21.42 -25.23
CA VAL A 465 -10.82 20.86 -26.15
C VAL A 465 -10.13 20.12 -27.30
N TYR A 466 -9.07 20.69 -27.88
CA TYR A 466 -8.30 20.01 -28.92
C TYR A 466 -7.71 18.69 -28.40
N LEU A 467 -7.13 18.65 -27.20
CA LEU A 467 -6.55 17.43 -26.61
C LEU A 467 -7.61 16.34 -26.41
N LEU A 468 -8.77 16.67 -25.84
CA LEU A 468 -9.85 15.70 -25.62
C LEU A 468 -10.47 15.22 -26.94
N GLN A 469 -10.65 16.09 -27.92
CA GLN A 469 -11.09 15.70 -29.26
C GLN A 469 -10.08 14.79 -29.96
N MET A 470 -8.77 15.05 -29.79
CA MET A 470 -7.71 14.16 -30.29
C MET A 470 -7.78 12.78 -29.63
N GLN A 471 -7.99 12.72 -28.31
CA GLN A 471 -8.18 11.44 -27.59
C GLN A 471 -9.42 10.68 -28.09
N LEU A 472 -10.54 11.38 -28.30
CA LEU A 472 -11.77 10.80 -28.87
C LEU A 472 -11.52 10.17 -30.24
N TYR A 473 -10.94 10.91 -31.18
CA TYR A 473 -10.69 10.39 -32.52
C TYR A 473 -9.62 9.30 -32.54
N SER A 474 -8.66 9.34 -31.61
CA SER A 474 -7.70 8.25 -31.41
C SER A 474 -8.39 6.96 -30.96
N LYS A 475 -9.27 7.03 -29.95
CA LYS A 475 -10.04 5.87 -29.43
C LYS A 475 -11.00 5.30 -30.48
N LYS A 476 -11.70 6.16 -31.23
CA LYS A 476 -12.57 5.76 -32.37
C LYS A 476 -11.79 5.25 -33.58
N ARG A 477 -10.45 5.35 -33.58
CA ARG A 477 -9.55 5.02 -34.70
C ARG A 477 -9.87 5.80 -35.98
N GLU A 478 -10.39 7.02 -35.83
CA GLU A 478 -10.72 7.93 -36.93
C GLU A 478 -9.48 8.74 -37.35
N VAL A 479 -8.52 8.05 -37.98
CA VAL A 479 -7.18 8.60 -38.29
C VAL A 479 -7.23 9.89 -39.13
N GLU A 480 -8.13 9.99 -40.11
CA GLU A 480 -8.23 11.18 -40.97
C GLU A 480 -8.65 12.44 -40.19
N LYS A 481 -9.65 12.32 -39.30
CA LYS A 481 -10.09 13.44 -38.46
C LYS A 481 -9.03 13.81 -37.44
N LEU A 482 -8.37 12.82 -36.85
CA LEU A 482 -7.26 13.05 -35.93
C LEU A 482 -6.12 13.83 -36.61
N LEU A 483 -5.78 13.49 -37.86
CA LEU A 483 -4.78 14.19 -38.66
C LEU A 483 -5.16 15.64 -38.96
N GLU A 484 -6.39 15.87 -39.42
CA GLU A 484 -6.90 17.22 -39.69
C GLU A 484 -6.89 18.09 -38.42
N LEU A 485 -7.38 17.52 -37.32
CA LEU A 485 -7.48 18.20 -36.03
C LEU A 485 -6.10 18.55 -35.47
N THR A 486 -5.14 17.61 -35.52
CA THR A 486 -3.78 17.83 -35.05
C THR A 486 -3.09 18.95 -35.84
N GLY A 487 -3.29 18.97 -37.16
CA GLY A 487 -2.77 20.04 -38.02
C GLY A 487 -3.33 21.42 -37.64
N LYS A 488 -4.63 21.50 -37.36
CA LYS A 488 -5.29 22.74 -36.88
C LYS A 488 -4.79 23.16 -35.49
N ALA A 489 -4.74 22.22 -34.55
CA ALA A 489 -4.27 22.46 -33.18
C ALA A 489 -2.83 22.98 -33.16
N TYR A 490 -1.91 22.35 -33.90
CA TYR A 490 -0.52 22.79 -34.00
C TYR A 490 -0.38 24.15 -34.69
N GLN A 491 -1.18 24.45 -35.70
CA GLN A 491 -1.18 25.77 -36.34
C GLN A 491 -1.62 26.89 -35.38
N GLN A 492 -2.60 26.60 -34.53
CA GLN A 492 -3.14 27.57 -33.56
C GLN A 492 -2.25 27.70 -32.32
N TYR A 493 -1.68 26.59 -31.84
CA TYR A 493 -0.89 26.50 -30.61
C TYR A 493 0.47 25.83 -30.86
N PRO A 494 1.36 26.45 -31.68
CA PRO A 494 2.65 25.85 -32.05
C PRO A 494 3.63 25.72 -30.86
N ALA A 495 3.35 26.39 -29.75
CA ALA A 495 4.13 26.35 -28.51
C ALA A 495 3.61 25.30 -27.50
N ASN A 496 2.60 24.49 -27.84
CA ASN A 496 2.17 23.35 -27.03
C ASN A 496 2.89 22.07 -27.47
N TRP A 497 3.63 21.45 -26.54
CA TRP A 497 4.45 20.26 -26.84
C TRP A 497 3.63 19.09 -27.37
N SER A 498 2.46 18.81 -26.80
CA SER A 498 1.62 17.68 -27.20
C SER A 498 1.20 17.79 -28.66
N PHE A 499 0.81 18.98 -29.12
CA PHE A 499 0.45 19.19 -30.53
C PHE A 499 1.67 19.09 -31.45
N ALA A 500 2.81 19.69 -31.06
CA ALA A 500 4.05 19.59 -31.84
C ALA A 500 4.55 18.14 -31.96
N PHE A 501 4.50 17.38 -30.86
CA PHE A 501 4.93 15.98 -30.78
C PHE A 501 4.06 15.07 -31.65
N VAL A 502 2.73 15.16 -31.53
CA VAL A 502 1.81 14.35 -32.33
C VAL A 502 1.93 14.70 -33.82
N GLN A 503 2.05 15.99 -34.16
CA GLN A 503 2.28 16.44 -35.53
C GLN A 503 3.61 15.89 -36.11
N ALA A 504 4.67 15.86 -35.31
CA ALA A 504 5.95 15.27 -35.70
C ALA A 504 5.84 13.75 -35.90
N ALA A 505 5.15 13.04 -35.01
CA ALA A 505 4.92 11.60 -35.14
C ALA A 505 4.17 11.25 -36.44
N PHE A 506 3.14 12.04 -36.80
CA PHE A 506 2.44 11.86 -38.07
C PHE A 506 3.29 12.15 -39.29
N ALA A 507 4.19 13.14 -39.21
CA ALA A 507 5.13 13.41 -40.30
C ALA A 507 6.03 12.19 -40.58
N ILE A 508 6.49 11.48 -39.53
CA ILE A 508 7.26 10.24 -39.66
C ILE A 508 6.41 9.16 -40.32
N GLN A 509 5.19 8.92 -39.81
CA GLN A 509 4.32 7.86 -40.32
C GLN A 509 3.99 8.05 -41.81
N LYS A 510 3.70 9.29 -42.22
CA LYS A 510 3.31 9.63 -43.59
C LYS A 510 4.47 9.51 -44.58
N THR A 511 5.65 9.99 -44.20
CA THR A 511 6.79 10.13 -45.14
C THR A 511 7.78 8.97 -45.04
N GLN A 512 7.70 8.16 -43.97
CA GLN A 512 8.71 7.17 -43.59
C GLN A 512 10.13 7.77 -43.48
N LYS A 513 10.20 9.09 -43.26
CA LYS A 513 11.41 9.89 -43.13
C LYS A 513 11.30 10.78 -41.90
N TYR A 514 12.44 11.19 -41.35
CA TYR A 514 12.50 11.94 -40.10
C TYR A 514 12.67 13.45 -40.29
N ASP A 515 12.95 13.93 -41.52
CA ASP A 515 13.30 15.34 -41.77
C ASP A 515 12.20 16.34 -41.37
N ASP A 516 10.94 16.05 -41.71
CA ASP A 516 9.81 16.91 -41.38
C ASP A 516 9.55 16.94 -39.86
N ALA A 517 9.69 15.78 -39.20
CA ALA A 517 9.56 15.67 -37.75
C ALA A 517 10.66 16.43 -37.03
N ILE A 518 11.91 16.30 -37.48
CA ILE A 518 13.05 17.07 -37.00
C ILE A 518 12.77 18.57 -37.13
N LYS A 519 12.22 19.01 -38.28
CA LYS A 519 11.90 20.42 -38.51
C LYS A 519 10.85 20.94 -37.51
N ILE A 520 9.81 20.17 -37.25
CA ILE A 520 8.74 20.51 -36.29
C ILE A 520 9.31 20.60 -34.88
N ILE A 521 9.97 19.55 -34.40
CA ILE A 521 10.50 19.48 -33.04
C ILE A 521 11.61 20.54 -32.84
N SER A 522 12.49 20.75 -33.82
CA SER A 522 13.51 21.80 -33.75
C SER A 522 12.92 23.21 -33.70
N ALA A 523 11.79 23.45 -34.37
CA ALA A 523 11.10 24.74 -34.31
C ALA A 523 10.48 24.99 -32.94
N TYR A 524 9.96 23.95 -32.29
CA TYR A 524 9.51 23.99 -30.89
C TYR A 524 10.67 24.26 -29.93
N VAL A 525 11.74 23.46 -30.00
CA VAL A 525 12.90 23.56 -29.10
C VAL A 525 13.58 24.93 -29.14
N LYS A 526 13.57 25.60 -30.30
CA LYS A 526 14.08 26.98 -30.44
C LYS A 526 13.31 28.01 -29.61
N GLN A 527 12.04 27.74 -29.28
CA GLN A 527 11.19 28.61 -28.46
C GLN A 527 11.13 28.13 -27.01
N ARG A 528 11.08 26.80 -26.82
CA ARG A 528 10.91 26.11 -25.54
C ARG A 528 11.99 25.05 -25.38
N ASN A 529 13.03 25.37 -24.62
CA ASN A 529 14.16 24.50 -24.32
C ASN A 529 13.83 23.51 -23.19
N GLU A 530 12.87 22.63 -23.43
CA GLU A 530 12.33 21.68 -22.46
C GLU A 530 12.93 20.27 -22.60
N VAL A 531 13.03 19.55 -21.49
CA VAL A 531 13.63 18.21 -21.40
C VAL A 531 12.95 17.21 -22.33
N ASN A 532 11.61 17.11 -22.30
CA ASN A 532 10.87 16.14 -23.11
C ASN A 532 11.04 16.40 -24.62
N ALA A 533 11.05 17.68 -25.02
CA ALA A 533 11.22 18.07 -26.42
C ALA A 533 12.63 17.78 -26.94
N LEU A 534 13.65 18.08 -26.14
CA LEU A 534 15.03 17.76 -26.47
C LEU A 534 15.28 16.25 -26.53
N ALA A 535 14.70 15.46 -25.62
CA ALA A 535 14.80 14.01 -25.63
C ALA A 535 14.18 13.41 -26.90
N ALA A 536 12.99 13.87 -27.27
CA ALA A 536 12.33 13.47 -28.52
C ALA A 536 13.13 13.90 -29.76
N LEU A 537 13.72 15.10 -29.75
CA LEU A 537 14.58 15.58 -30.83
C LEU A 537 15.82 14.70 -30.97
N ALA A 538 16.48 14.37 -29.86
CA ALA A 538 17.64 13.51 -29.84
C ALA A 538 17.32 12.10 -30.36
N ASP A 539 16.25 11.47 -29.88
CA ASP A 539 15.79 10.16 -30.36
C ASP A 539 15.48 10.19 -31.87
N THR A 540 14.82 11.26 -32.34
CA THR A 540 14.54 11.43 -33.77
C THR A 540 15.82 11.57 -34.59
N TYR A 541 16.82 12.33 -34.12
CA TYR A 541 18.12 12.41 -34.77
C TYR A 541 18.85 11.07 -34.81
N LEU A 542 18.79 10.30 -33.72
CA LEU A 542 19.42 8.98 -33.64
C LEU A 542 18.79 8.01 -34.65
N LYS A 543 17.46 7.95 -34.71
CA LYS A 543 16.71 7.13 -35.68
C LYS A 543 16.93 7.57 -37.13
N ALA A 544 17.17 8.86 -37.35
CA ALA A 544 17.58 9.41 -38.65
C ALA A 544 19.06 9.12 -39.02
N GLY A 545 19.83 8.48 -38.14
CA GLY A 545 21.26 8.22 -38.33
C GLY A 545 22.16 9.46 -38.15
N ASN A 546 21.63 10.58 -37.64
CA ASN A 546 22.38 11.82 -37.43
C ASN A 546 23.01 11.88 -36.04
N LEU A 547 24.06 11.08 -35.84
CA LEU A 547 24.77 10.94 -34.56
C LEU A 547 25.34 12.26 -34.02
N LYS A 548 25.84 13.13 -34.90
CA LYS A 548 26.40 14.43 -34.49
C LYS A 548 25.33 15.32 -33.85
N LYS A 549 24.16 15.42 -34.48
CA LYS A 549 23.05 16.21 -33.95
C LYS A 549 22.42 15.60 -32.71
N TRP A 550 22.35 14.27 -32.65
CA TRP A 550 21.97 13.55 -31.43
C TRP A 550 22.89 13.94 -30.25
N GLU A 551 24.20 13.89 -30.44
CA GLU A 551 25.17 14.23 -29.39
C GLU A 551 25.07 15.70 -28.96
N GLU A 552 24.99 16.62 -29.93
CA GLU A 552 24.77 18.06 -29.65
C GLU A 552 23.50 18.29 -28.80
N THR A 553 22.43 17.55 -29.08
CA THR A 553 21.14 17.65 -28.36
C THR A 553 21.24 17.02 -26.96
N TYR A 554 21.91 15.89 -26.81
CA TYR A 554 22.15 15.27 -25.49
C TYR A 554 23.01 16.15 -24.58
N ARG A 555 23.99 16.87 -25.15
CA ARG A 555 24.77 17.85 -24.37
C ARG A 555 23.91 19.02 -23.89
N GLN A 556 22.88 19.41 -24.64
CA GLN A 556 21.89 20.41 -24.17
C GLN A 556 21.02 19.86 -23.04
N LEU A 557 20.59 18.59 -23.12
CA LEU A 557 19.87 17.92 -22.02
C LEU A 557 20.71 17.90 -20.73
N ILE A 558 21.98 17.54 -20.84
CA ILE A 558 22.91 17.53 -19.70
C ILE A 558 23.12 18.94 -19.13
N ALA A 559 23.13 19.99 -19.97
CA ALA A 559 23.23 21.36 -19.47
C ALA A 559 21.98 21.82 -18.69
N LEU A 560 20.80 21.25 -19.01
CA LEU A 560 19.54 21.51 -18.29
C LEU A 560 19.43 20.70 -17.00
N GLU A 561 19.83 19.42 -17.05
CA GLU A 561 19.71 18.48 -15.94
C GLU A 561 21.07 17.82 -15.63
N PRO A 562 22.07 18.59 -15.19
CA PRO A 562 23.45 18.11 -15.03
C PRO A 562 23.59 17.06 -13.92
N ALA A 563 22.66 17.02 -12.96
CA ALA A 563 22.63 16.01 -11.91
C ALA A 563 22.01 14.67 -12.34
N SER A 564 21.45 14.53 -13.56
CA SER A 564 20.76 13.31 -13.96
C SER A 564 21.74 12.28 -14.56
N PRO A 565 22.09 11.19 -13.84
CA PRO A 565 23.00 10.17 -14.35
C PRO A 565 22.41 9.40 -15.54
N GLY A 566 21.08 9.39 -15.66
CA GLY A 566 20.36 8.70 -16.72
C GLY A 566 20.78 9.16 -18.12
N TYR A 567 21.03 10.46 -18.34
CA TYR A 567 21.46 10.95 -19.65
C TYR A 567 22.84 10.44 -20.05
N TYR A 568 23.79 10.44 -19.10
CA TYR A 568 25.11 9.86 -19.33
C TYR A 568 25.03 8.36 -19.63
N PHE A 569 24.19 7.62 -18.88
CA PHE A 569 23.98 6.19 -19.13
C PHE A 569 23.37 5.92 -20.52
N GLN A 570 22.41 6.73 -20.97
CA GLN A 570 21.84 6.58 -22.31
C GLN A 570 22.83 6.93 -23.42
N MET A 571 23.69 7.95 -23.22
CA MET A 571 24.80 8.21 -24.13
C MET A 571 25.76 7.02 -24.18
N ALA A 572 26.08 6.42 -23.02
CA ALA A 572 26.94 5.24 -22.97
C ALA A 572 26.35 4.04 -23.71
N ASN A 573 25.06 3.75 -23.52
CA ASN A 573 24.36 2.68 -24.25
C ASN A 573 24.39 2.92 -25.76
N THR A 574 24.18 4.17 -26.19
CA THR A 574 24.21 4.54 -27.61
C THR A 574 25.62 4.34 -28.18
N TYR A 575 26.66 4.85 -27.51
CA TYR A 575 28.05 4.64 -27.94
C TYR A 575 28.45 3.17 -27.95
N PHE A 576 27.98 2.38 -26.98
CA PHE A 576 28.18 0.94 -26.93
C PHE A 576 27.59 0.24 -28.17
N SER A 577 26.34 0.57 -28.55
CA SER A 577 25.70 0.03 -29.76
C SER A 577 26.43 0.44 -31.04
N GLN A 578 27.10 1.60 -31.04
CA GLN A 578 27.98 2.06 -32.12
C GLN A 578 29.40 1.48 -32.03
N GLN A 579 29.66 0.57 -31.10
CA GLN A 579 30.97 -0.03 -30.83
C GLN A 579 32.07 0.99 -30.44
N ASN A 580 31.69 2.20 -30.05
CA ASN A 580 32.58 3.22 -29.51
C ASN A 580 32.74 3.05 -27.99
N TYR A 581 33.47 2.01 -27.60
CA TYR A 581 33.60 1.59 -26.21
C TYR A 581 34.31 2.62 -25.32
N ALA A 582 35.27 3.38 -25.86
CA ALA A 582 35.97 4.42 -25.10
C ALA A 582 35.03 5.56 -24.67
N SER A 583 34.14 6.00 -25.57
CA SER A 583 33.15 7.02 -25.23
C SER A 583 32.07 6.47 -24.30
N ALA A 584 31.70 5.19 -24.47
CA ALA A 584 30.77 4.53 -23.55
C ALA A 584 31.33 4.45 -22.12
N GLU A 585 32.58 4.04 -21.95
CA GLU A 585 33.29 4.01 -20.67
C GLU A 585 33.34 5.41 -20.02
N GLN A 586 33.70 6.45 -20.79
CA GLN A 586 33.75 7.81 -20.27
C GLN A 586 32.39 8.25 -19.70
N MET A 587 31.31 8.00 -20.43
CA MET A 587 29.96 8.39 -20.00
C MET A 587 29.47 7.54 -18.81
N LEU A 588 29.81 6.24 -18.74
CA LEU A 588 29.52 5.40 -17.58
C LEU A 588 30.23 5.91 -16.33
N ASN A 589 31.49 6.32 -16.43
CA ASN A 589 32.23 6.89 -15.32
C ASN A 589 31.61 8.20 -14.81
N GLN A 590 31.04 9.03 -15.70
CA GLN A 590 30.27 10.21 -15.27
C GLN A 590 28.97 9.82 -14.55
N ALA A 591 28.23 8.83 -15.06
CA ALA A 591 27.01 8.33 -14.42
C ALA A 591 27.31 7.75 -13.01
N ILE A 592 28.39 6.99 -12.88
CA ILE A 592 28.86 6.40 -11.60
C ILE A 592 29.33 7.47 -10.63
N ALA A 593 30.00 8.53 -11.09
CA ALA A 593 30.43 9.63 -10.23
C ALA A 593 29.25 10.42 -9.61
N ILE A 594 28.07 10.37 -10.23
CA ILE A 594 26.83 10.97 -9.70
C ILE A 594 26.06 9.95 -8.83
N CYS A 595 25.90 8.72 -9.31
CA CYS A 595 25.15 7.65 -8.65
C CYS A 595 26.02 6.39 -8.48
N PRO A 596 26.92 6.37 -7.48
CA PRO A 596 27.94 5.32 -7.34
C PRO A 596 27.38 3.95 -6.97
N ASN A 597 26.15 3.87 -6.46
CA ASN A 597 25.53 2.64 -5.99
C ASN A 597 24.59 1.94 -7.01
N SER A 598 24.66 2.34 -8.28
CA SER A 598 23.84 1.74 -9.35
C SER A 598 24.46 0.45 -9.89
N SER A 599 23.86 -0.70 -9.56
CA SER A 599 24.29 -2.00 -10.11
C SER A 599 24.29 -2.03 -11.63
N GLY A 600 23.28 -1.40 -12.27
CA GLY A 600 23.16 -1.36 -13.72
C GLY A 600 24.31 -0.62 -14.41
N TYR A 601 24.82 0.45 -13.80
CA TYR A 601 25.94 1.21 -14.38
C TYR A 601 27.25 0.42 -14.29
N TRP A 602 27.53 -0.19 -13.13
CA TRP A 602 28.69 -1.08 -12.96
C TRP A 602 28.63 -2.30 -13.88
N ALA A 603 27.48 -2.96 -14.01
CA ALA A 603 27.33 -4.11 -14.90
C ALA A 603 27.55 -3.75 -16.37
N LYS A 604 27.10 -2.56 -16.79
CA LYS A 604 27.33 -2.07 -18.15
C LYS A 604 28.80 -1.70 -18.40
N LEU A 605 29.48 -1.12 -17.41
CA LEU A 605 30.92 -0.83 -17.48
C LEU A 605 31.73 -2.14 -17.56
N ALA A 606 31.36 -3.14 -16.77
CA ALA A 606 31.95 -4.47 -16.83
C ALA A 606 31.83 -5.09 -18.24
N GLU A 607 30.68 -4.93 -18.90
CA GLU A 607 30.47 -5.39 -20.26
C GLU A 607 31.34 -4.63 -21.28
N VAL A 608 31.52 -3.32 -21.12
CA VAL A 608 32.44 -2.51 -21.93
C VAL A 608 33.87 -3.05 -21.81
N HIS A 609 34.37 -3.21 -20.58
CA HIS A 609 35.71 -3.74 -20.34
C HIS A 609 35.88 -5.17 -20.84
N ARG A 610 34.83 -6.01 -20.73
CA ARG A 610 34.84 -7.38 -21.24
C ARG A 610 35.05 -7.40 -22.77
N ILE A 611 34.32 -6.56 -23.50
CA ILE A 611 34.45 -6.48 -24.97
C ILE A 611 35.80 -5.88 -25.39
N GLN A 612 36.34 -4.94 -24.60
CA GLN A 612 37.70 -4.41 -24.79
C GLN A 612 38.81 -5.39 -24.38
N ASN A 613 38.46 -6.61 -23.92
CA ASN A 613 39.38 -7.64 -23.43
C ASN A 613 40.15 -7.25 -22.15
N ASN A 614 39.65 -6.29 -21.38
CA ASN A 614 40.16 -5.87 -20.07
C ASN A 614 39.52 -6.72 -18.95
N LEU A 615 39.80 -8.04 -18.96
CA LEU A 615 39.03 -9.02 -18.18
C LEU A 615 39.06 -8.81 -16.65
N GLU A 616 40.18 -8.36 -16.09
CA GLU A 616 40.28 -8.13 -14.64
C GLU A 616 39.47 -6.91 -14.19
N LEU A 617 39.42 -5.85 -15.01
CA LEU A 617 38.54 -4.71 -14.74
C LEU A 617 37.07 -5.14 -14.84
N ALA A 618 36.71 -5.91 -15.89
CA ALA A 618 35.36 -6.44 -16.04
C ALA A 618 34.92 -7.28 -14.83
N LYS A 619 35.79 -8.14 -14.30
CA LYS A 619 35.51 -8.92 -13.07
C LYS A 619 35.29 -8.01 -11.87
N ASN A 620 36.14 -7.01 -11.66
CA ASN A 620 35.98 -6.06 -10.56
C ASN A 620 34.66 -5.29 -10.65
N ASP A 621 34.29 -4.84 -11.85
CA ASP A 621 33.08 -4.07 -12.06
C ASP A 621 31.81 -4.92 -11.91
N TYR A 622 31.83 -6.19 -12.33
CA TYR A 622 30.76 -7.13 -11.99
C TYR A 622 30.66 -7.37 -10.48
N ARG A 623 31.77 -7.43 -9.75
CA ARG A 623 31.74 -7.51 -8.27
C ARG A 623 31.15 -6.26 -7.65
N GLN A 624 31.44 -5.06 -8.16
CA GLN A 624 30.77 -3.83 -7.71
C GLN A 624 29.27 -3.86 -8.03
N ALA A 625 28.88 -4.34 -9.22
CA ALA A 625 27.47 -4.48 -9.57
C ALA A 625 26.71 -5.40 -8.59
N LEU A 626 27.32 -6.52 -8.21
CA LEU A 626 26.74 -7.47 -7.25
C LEU A 626 26.76 -6.95 -5.81
N ARG A 627 27.75 -6.14 -5.43
CA ARG A 627 27.83 -5.47 -4.13
C ARG A 627 26.66 -4.53 -3.88
N TYR A 628 26.13 -3.91 -4.94
CA TYR A 628 24.94 -3.07 -4.85
C TYR A 628 23.66 -3.89 -5.06
N LEU A 629 23.58 -4.75 -6.08
CA LEU A 629 22.39 -5.59 -6.29
C LEU A 629 22.77 -7.08 -6.36
N PRO A 630 22.69 -7.81 -5.23
CA PRO A 630 23.05 -9.22 -5.17
C PRO A 630 22.23 -10.11 -6.12
N THR A 631 20.99 -9.71 -6.40
CA THR A 631 20.02 -10.40 -7.28
C THR A 631 20.21 -10.09 -8.77
N ASN A 632 21.31 -9.41 -9.15
CA ASN A 632 21.67 -9.26 -10.55
C ASN A 632 22.25 -10.58 -11.13
N TYR A 633 21.37 -11.55 -11.39
CA TYR A 633 21.74 -12.89 -11.85
C TYR A 633 22.53 -12.89 -13.17
N ASP A 634 22.27 -11.93 -14.07
CA ASP A 634 23.02 -11.79 -15.33
C ASP A 634 24.49 -11.39 -15.06
N ALA A 635 24.73 -10.38 -14.21
CA ALA A 635 26.08 -10.01 -13.78
C ALA A 635 26.79 -11.18 -13.08
N ARG A 636 26.06 -11.96 -12.27
CA ARG A 636 26.58 -13.13 -11.56
C ARG A 636 27.00 -14.25 -12.52
N GLU A 637 26.14 -14.60 -13.48
CA GLU A 637 26.43 -15.62 -14.49
C GLU A 637 27.63 -15.20 -15.37
N LYS A 638 27.72 -13.93 -15.76
CA LYS A 638 28.86 -13.39 -16.53
C LYS A 638 30.16 -13.36 -15.74
N LEU A 639 30.15 -12.92 -14.48
CA LEU A 639 31.33 -12.96 -13.62
C LEU A 639 31.84 -14.39 -13.46
N ARG A 640 30.93 -15.32 -13.19
CA ARG A 640 31.26 -16.75 -13.03
C ARG A 640 31.91 -17.34 -14.28
N ALA A 641 31.39 -17.01 -15.46
CA ALA A 641 31.98 -17.43 -16.73
C ALA A 641 33.39 -16.85 -16.94
N LEU A 642 33.62 -15.58 -16.59
CA LEU A 642 34.94 -14.94 -16.67
C LEU A 642 35.95 -15.51 -15.66
N GLU A 643 35.48 -16.08 -14.56
CA GLU A 643 36.30 -16.81 -13.59
C GLU A 643 36.61 -18.24 -14.02
N GLY A 644 36.09 -18.70 -15.17
CA GLY A 644 36.31 -20.05 -15.71
C GLY A 644 35.55 -21.14 -14.95
N LYS A 645 34.56 -20.77 -14.12
CA LYS A 645 33.76 -21.70 -13.32
C LYS A 645 32.58 -22.26 -14.13
N GLN A 646 32.24 -23.52 -13.88
CA GLN A 646 31.06 -24.17 -14.48
C GLN A 646 29.75 -23.55 -13.95
N PRO A 647 28.62 -23.58 -14.69
CA PRO A 647 27.34 -23.08 -14.19
C PRO A 647 27.00 -23.59 -12.79
N ILE A 648 26.48 -22.74 -11.91
CA ILE A 648 26.38 -23.04 -10.47
C ILE A 648 25.63 -24.35 -10.14
N LEU A 649 24.58 -24.67 -10.91
CA LEU A 649 23.76 -25.85 -10.69
C LEU A 649 24.46 -27.17 -11.05
N THR A 650 25.61 -27.14 -11.75
CA THR A 650 26.41 -28.35 -12.04
C THR A 650 27.24 -28.82 -10.84
N GLN A 651 27.29 -28.03 -9.76
CA GLN A 651 27.90 -28.43 -8.48
C GLN A 651 27.10 -29.54 -7.78
N PHE A 652 25.81 -29.65 -8.08
CA PHE A 652 24.93 -30.70 -7.57
C PHE A 652 25.06 -31.98 -8.42
N GLU A 653 24.98 -33.13 -7.77
CA GLU A 653 25.01 -34.42 -8.44
C GLU A 653 23.75 -34.60 -9.32
N ALA A 654 23.92 -34.85 -10.62
CA ALA A 654 22.82 -35.16 -11.52
C ALA A 654 22.38 -36.63 -11.36
N ARG A 655 21.08 -36.90 -11.55
CA ARG A 655 20.53 -38.27 -11.57
C ARG A 655 20.34 -38.75 -13.00
N ASP A 656 20.63 -40.02 -13.25
CA ASP A 656 20.38 -40.65 -14.55
C ASP A 656 18.89 -41.02 -14.67
N ILE A 657 18.12 -40.12 -15.25
CA ILE A 657 16.68 -40.29 -15.47
C ILE A 657 16.38 -41.55 -16.31
N ARG A 658 17.24 -41.91 -17.27
CA ARG A 658 17.04 -43.11 -18.09
C ARG A 658 17.24 -44.37 -17.28
N GLU A 659 18.22 -44.38 -16.38
CA GLU A 659 18.44 -45.48 -15.45
C GLU A 659 17.26 -45.64 -14.47
N LEU A 660 16.76 -44.53 -13.91
CA LEU A 660 15.59 -44.55 -13.01
C LEU A 660 14.33 -45.09 -13.69
N ILE A 661 14.10 -44.73 -14.95
CA ILE A 661 12.99 -45.26 -15.76
C ILE A 661 13.18 -46.75 -16.01
N LYS A 662 14.38 -47.18 -16.41
CA LYS A 662 14.71 -48.58 -16.71
C LYS A 662 14.53 -49.48 -15.48
N ASN A 663 14.92 -48.99 -14.30
CA ASN A 663 14.83 -49.72 -13.04
C ASN A 663 13.51 -49.45 -12.28
N SER A 664 12.53 -48.79 -12.92
CA SER A 664 11.29 -48.42 -12.26
C SER A 664 10.44 -49.66 -11.90
N PRO A 665 9.83 -49.69 -10.71
CA PRO A 665 8.97 -50.78 -10.28
C PRO A 665 7.67 -50.83 -11.09
N GLY A 666 7.06 -52.01 -11.22
CA GLY A 666 5.70 -52.16 -11.75
C GLY A 666 4.62 -51.93 -10.70
N ALA A 667 3.36 -51.84 -11.15
CA ALA A 667 2.21 -51.61 -10.29
C ALA A 667 2.04 -52.71 -9.22
N GLU A 668 2.47 -53.93 -9.51
CA GLU A 668 2.44 -55.08 -8.59
C GLU A 668 3.29 -54.87 -7.33
N SER A 669 4.28 -53.98 -7.37
CA SER A 669 5.10 -53.63 -6.20
C SER A 669 4.37 -52.68 -5.23
N TYR A 670 3.29 -52.03 -5.68
CA TYR A 670 2.51 -51.04 -4.93
C TYR A 670 1.01 -51.20 -5.21
N PRO A 671 0.39 -52.33 -4.80
CA PRO A 671 -0.98 -52.69 -5.18
C PRO A 671 -2.04 -51.67 -4.72
N ASP A 672 -1.75 -50.90 -3.66
CA ASP A 672 -2.66 -49.92 -3.07
C ASP A 672 -2.39 -48.47 -3.55
N ASN A 673 -1.44 -48.25 -4.47
CA ASN A 673 -1.07 -46.91 -4.95
C ASN A 673 -1.33 -46.74 -6.45
N SER A 674 -1.76 -45.55 -6.84
CA SER A 674 -2.02 -45.20 -8.24
C SER A 674 -0.79 -44.76 -9.04
N GLY A 675 0.34 -44.51 -8.35
CA GLY A 675 1.63 -44.17 -8.95
C GLY A 675 2.77 -44.22 -7.92
N VAL A 676 3.99 -43.96 -8.40
CA VAL A 676 5.21 -43.87 -7.57
C VAL A 676 6.06 -42.69 -8.00
N ILE A 677 6.56 -41.92 -7.04
CA ILE A 677 7.54 -40.87 -7.30
C ILE A 677 8.91 -41.56 -7.36
N LEU A 678 9.53 -41.57 -8.54
CA LEU A 678 10.85 -42.15 -8.74
C LEU A 678 11.97 -41.21 -8.28
N LEU A 679 11.76 -39.90 -8.48
CA LEU A 679 12.69 -38.86 -8.07
C LEU A 679 11.93 -37.60 -7.65
N SER A 680 12.26 -37.07 -6.48
CA SER A 680 11.97 -35.70 -6.06
C SER A 680 13.28 -35.06 -5.59
N ASP A 681 13.83 -34.13 -6.36
CA ASP A 681 15.16 -33.57 -6.12
C ASP A 681 15.11 -32.04 -6.11
N HIS A 682 15.29 -31.45 -4.93
CA HIS A 682 15.29 -30.01 -4.71
C HIS A 682 16.72 -29.49 -4.48
N LYS A 683 17.17 -28.55 -5.29
CA LYS A 683 18.48 -27.91 -5.21
C LYS A 683 18.30 -26.44 -4.92
N ARG A 684 18.78 -25.96 -3.77
CA ARG A 684 18.78 -24.54 -3.37
C ARG A 684 20.20 -24.00 -3.42
N VAL A 685 20.38 -22.84 -4.02
CA VAL A 685 21.62 -22.05 -3.96
C VAL A 685 21.33 -20.76 -3.22
N VAL A 686 22.08 -20.49 -2.16
CA VAL A 686 22.12 -19.19 -1.48
C VAL A 686 23.47 -18.55 -1.79
N TYR A 687 23.45 -17.31 -2.24
CA TYR A 687 24.65 -16.53 -2.51
C TYR A 687 25.01 -15.62 -1.35
N GLU A 688 26.25 -15.14 -1.34
CA GLU A 688 26.64 -14.01 -0.50
C GLU A 688 25.67 -12.83 -0.74
N GLN A 689 25.36 -12.11 0.35
CA GLN A 689 24.46 -10.93 0.35
C GLN A 689 23.00 -11.22 -0.05
N GLY A 690 22.54 -12.47 0.01
CA GLY A 690 21.10 -12.77 0.10
C GLY A 690 20.42 -13.32 -1.15
N ALA A 691 20.98 -13.10 -2.34
CA ALA A 691 20.38 -13.65 -3.56
C ALA A 691 20.30 -15.18 -3.48
N SER A 692 19.23 -15.76 -4.03
CA SER A 692 19.05 -17.21 -4.00
C SER A 692 18.25 -17.72 -5.18
N GLU A 693 18.47 -18.96 -5.56
CA GLU A 693 17.71 -19.63 -6.61
C GLU A 693 17.54 -21.11 -6.28
N SER A 694 16.49 -21.73 -6.80
CA SER A 694 16.28 -23.17 -6.70
C SER A 694 16.10 -23.81 -8.07
N ALA A 695 16.45 -25.08 -8.17
CA ALA A 695 16.16 -25.95 -9.30
C ALA A 695 15.61 -27.27 -8.78
N GLU A 696 14.54 -27.75 -9.41
CA GLU A 696 13.79 -28.91 -8.96
C GLU A 696 13.58 -29.89 -10.11
N GLU A 697 13.67 -31.19 -9.81
CA GLU A 697 13.41 -32.30 -10.72
C GLU A 697 12.41 -33.27 -10.09
N LEU A 698 11.34 -33.58 -10.82
CA LEU A 698 10.29 -34.53 -10.42
C LEU A 698 10.09 -35.57 -11.52
N LEU A 699 10.21 -36.84 -11.16
CA LEU A 699 9.92 -37.99 -12.03
C LEU A 699 8.90 -38.89 -11.35
N VAL A 700 7.75 -39.11 -11.98
CA VAL A 700 6.68 -39.97 -11.47
C VAL A 700 6.34 -41.03 -12.51
N LYS A 701 6.08 -42.25 -12.06
CA LYS A 701 5.49 -43.32 -12.88
C LYS A 701 4.03 -43.51 -12.49
N VAL A 702 3.15 -43.52 -13.47
CA VAL A 702 1.71 -43.72 -13.31
C VAL A 702 1.36 -45.18 -13.49
N PHE A 703 0.57 -45.77 -12.59
CA PHE A 703 0.25 -47.21 -12.65
C PHE A 703 -1.12 -47.53 -13.27
N ASN A 704 -2.13 -46.69 -13.05
CA ASN A 704 -3.51 -46.96 -13.44
C ASN A 704 -4.28 -45.67 -13.76
N LYS A 705 -5.56 -45.79 -14.18
CA LYS A 705 -6.44 -44.64 -14.47
C LYS A 705 -6.51 -43.60 -13.36
N ASN A 706 -6.58 -44.00 -12.08
CA ASN A 706 -6.60 -43.04 -10.98
C ASN A 706 -5.30 -42.23 -10.97
N GLY A 707 -4.15 -42.86 -11.26
CA GLY A 707 -2.88 -42.15 -11.32
C GLY A 707 -2.79 -41.20 -12.53
N VAL A 708 -3.45 -41.54 -13.65
CA VAL A 708 -3.60 -40.61 -14.77
C VAL A 708 -4.41 -39.40 -14.31
N ASP A 709 -5.50 -39.60 -13.59
CA ASP A 709 -6.32 -38.51 -13.06
C ASP A 709 -5.60 -37.67 -12.00
N ASP A 710 -4.77 -38.28 -11.16
CA ASP A 710 -3.98 -37.62 -10.12
C ASP A 710 -2.85 -36.75 -10.73
N PHE A 711 -2.18 -37.23 -11.79
CA PHE A 711 -0.94 -36.63 -12.33
C PHE A 711 -1.08 -35.97 -13.70
N LYS A 712 -2.26 -35.97 -14.33
CA LYS A 712 -2.50 -35.26 -15.61
C LYS A 712 -2.25 -33.76 -15.53
N GLU A 713 -2.30 -33.19 -14.33
CA GLU A 713 -2.02 -31.78 -14.06
C GLU A 713 -1.04 -31.63 -12.91
N TYR A 714 -0.17 -30.63 -12.97
CA TYR A 714 0.76 -30.29 -11.90
C TYR A 714 0.86 -28.77 -11.73
N TRP A 715 0.82 -28.32 -10.47
CA TRP A 715 0.95 -26.90 -10.11
C TRP A 715 2.30 -26.65 -9.48
N ILE A 716 3.11 -25.77 -10.08
CA ILE A 716 4.38 -25.35 -9.53
C ILE A 716 4.14 -24.20 -8.56
N GLY A 717 4.54 -24.37 -7.29
CA GLY A 717 4.48 -23.31 -6.30
C GLY A 717 5.55 -22.25 -6.57
N TYR A 718 5.17 -20.99 -6.71
CA TYR A 718 6.09 -19.84 -6.75
C TYR A 718 5.35 -18.55 -6.41
N ASN A 719 6.07 -17.51 -6.01
CA ASN A 719 5.52 -16.18 -5.79
C ASN A 719 5.76 -15.27 -6.99
N SER A 720 4.74 -15.09 -7.84
CA SER A 720 4.83 -14.29 -9.07
C SER A 720 5.15 -12.80 -8.87
N PHE A 721 5.07 -12.28 -7.63
CA PHE A 721 5.43 -10.89 -7.32
C PHE A 721 6.93 -10.70 -7.11
N SER A 722 7.66 -11.75 -6.72
CA SER A 722 9.06 -11.65 -6.28
C SER A 722 9.94 -12.77 -6.79
N GLU A 723 9.41 -13.67 -7.62
CA GLU A 723 10.12 -14.82 -8.14
C GLU A 723 9.83 -15.03 -9.63
N ASP A 724 10.88 -15.39 -10.36
CA ASP A 724 10.75 -15.80 -11.76
C ASP A 724 10.78 -17.33 -11.84
N LEU A 725 9.72 -17.91 -12.42
CA LEU A 725 9.62 -19.33 -12.73
C LEU A 725 10.11 -19.62 -14.15
N ILE A 726 11.04 -20.56 -14.28
CA ILE A 726 11.57 -21.04 -15.56
C ILE A 726 11.35 -22.55 -15.64
N VAL A 727 10.42 -23.00 -16.48
CA VAL A 727 10.20 -24.43 -16.74
C VAL A 727 11.19 -24.91 -17.80
N GLU A 728 12.21 -25.66 -17.39
CA GLU A 728 13.27 -26.18 -18.27
C GLU A 728 12.80 -27.40 -19.08
N LYS A 729 12.01 -28.28 -18.45
CA LYS A 729 11.45 -29.47 -19.09
C LYS A 729 10.11 -29.88 -18.45
N ALA A 730 9.14 -30.25 -19.28
CA ALA A 730 7.88 -30.85 -18.85
C ALA A 730 7.37 -31.78 -19.95
N VAL A 731 7.46 -33.09 -19.72
CA VAL A 731 7.14 -34.12 -20.72
C VAL A 731 6.43 -35.33 -20.11
N VAL A 732 5.62 -36.00 -20.91
CA VAL A 732 5.25 -37.42 -20.72
C VAL A 732 6.30 -38.27 -21.43
N ILE A 733 6.82 -39.29 -20.77
CA ILE A 733 7.75 -40.26 -21.36
C ILE A 733 7.01 -41.59 -21.49
N LYS A 734 6.89 -42.08 -22.72
CA LYS A 734 6.24 -43.35 -23.07
C LYS A 734 7.18 -44.54 -22.82
N ALA A 735 6.61 -45.75 -22.80
CA ALA A 735 7.37 -47.00 -22.60
C ALA A 735 8.48 -47.24 -23.65
N ASP A 736 8.32 -46.73 -24.87
CA ASP A 736 9.33 -46.81 -25.94
C ASP A 736 10.42 -45.71 -25.85
N GLY A 737 10.32 -44.82 -24.85
CA GLY A 737 11.20 -43.68 -24.64
C GLY A 737 10.79 -42.42 -25.38
N THR A 738 9.66 -42.41 -26.08
CA THR A 738 9.13 -41.21 -26.76
C THR A 738 8.73 -40.15 -25.74
N GLU A 739 9.21 -38.92 -25.93
CA GLU A 739 8.82 -37.77 -25.11
C GLU A 739 7.72 -36.96 -25.79
N ILE A 740 6.62 -36.72 -25.08
CA ILE A 740 5.52 -35.85 -25.50
C ILE A 740 5.56 -34.61 -24.61
N LYS A 741 5.74 -33.43 -25.22
CA LYS A 741 5.78 -32.16 -24.49
C LYS A 741 4.43 -31.84 -23.83
N ALA A 742 4.46 -31.47 -22.55
CA ALA A 742 3.30 -30.96 -21.83
C ALA A 742 2.95 -29.52 -22.25
N ASP A 743 1.69 -29.13 -22.08
CA ASP A 743 1.30 -27.72 -22.18
C ASP A 743 1.61 -27.01 -20.87
N VAL A 744 2.22 -25.83 -20.94
CA VAL A 744 2.63 -25.04 -19.77
C VAL A 744 1.96 -23.67 -19.87
N GLY A 745 1.08 -23.37 -18.91
CA GLY A 745 0.44 -22.07 -18.76
C GLY A 745 0.75 -21.49 -17.39
N ASN A 746 1.57 -20.44 -17.34
CA ASN A 746 2.11 -19.87 -16.10
C ASN A 746 2.79 -20.96 -15.24
N ASN A 747 2.20 -21.31 -14.10
CA ASN A 747 2.68 -22.35 -13.20
C ASN A 747 1.89 -23.66 -13.26
N GLN A 748 0.92 -23.78 -14.17
CA GLN A 748 0.16 -25.01 -14.38
C GLN A 748 0.76 -25.78 -15.58
N VAL A 749 0.98 -27.07 -15.37
CA VAL A 749 1.49 -28.01 -16.38
C VAL A 749 0.41 -29.06 -16.65
N VAL A 750 0.09 -29.28 -17.93
CA VAL A 750 -0.92 -30.26 -18.38
C VAL A 750 -0.26 -31.34 -19.25
N PHE A 751 -0.29 -32.57 -18.76
CA PHE A 751 0.30 -33.74 -19.41
C PHE A 751 -0.67 -34.38 -20.38
N LYS A 752 -0.59 -33.98 -21.65
CA LYS A 752 -1.42 -34.54 -22.72
C LYS A 752 -1.06 -36.00 -23.01
N SER A 753 -2.08 -36.80 -23.31
CA SER A 753 -1.92 -38.20 -23.71
C SER A 753 -1.19 -39.05 -22.68
N LEU A 754 -1.31 -38.72 -21.38
CA LEU A 754 -0.82 -39.55 -20.28
C LEU A 754 -1.66 -40.83 -20.18
N GLU A 755 -0.99 -41.99 -20.18
CA GLU A 755 -1.61 -43.32 -20.10
C GLU A 755 -1.01 -44.13 -18.95
N GLU A 756 -1.59 -45.30 -18.67
CA GLU A 756 -1.08 -46.22 -17.66
C GLU A 756 0.33 -46.70 -18.01
N ASN A 757 1.22 -46.77 -17.02
CA ASN A 757 2.65 -47.11 -17.14
C ASN A 757 3.54 -46.06 -17.79
N ASP A 758 3.01 -44.90 -18.17
CA ASP A 758 3.81 -43.75 -18.57
C ASP A 758 4.50 -43.07 -17.39
N PHE A 759 5.43 -42.18 -17.72
CA PHE A 759 6.12 -41.33 -16.76
C PHE A 759 5.82 -39.86 -17.04
N ILE A 760 5.74 -39.04 -16.00
CA ILE A 760 5.87 -37.59 -16.12
C ILE A 760 7.24 -37.16 -15.64
N TYR A 761 7.90 -36.27 -16.39
CA TYR A 761 9.18 -35.70 -16.00
C TYR A 761 9.13 -34.17 -16.09
N LEU A 762 9.32 -33.52 -14.96
CA LEU A 762 9.37 -32.08 -14.81
C LEU A 762 10.74 -31.64 -14.31
N LYS A 763 11.18 -30.49 -14.83
CA LYS A 763 12.34 -29.75 -14.35
C LYS A 763 12.08 -28.25 -14.43
N TRP A 764 12.24 -27.54 -13.33
CA TRP A 764 12.05 -26.08 -13.28
C TRP A 764 13.08 -25.40 -12.38
N ARG A 765 13.22 -24.08 -12.55
CA ARG A 765 14.10 -23.20 -11.79
C ARG A 765 13.32 -22.00 -11.30
N ILE A 766 13.58 -21.55 -10.08
CA ILE A 766 13.00 -20.34 -9.49
C ILE A 766 14.14 -19.39 -9.10
N LYS A 767 14.09 -18.15 -9.60
CA LYS A 767 15.01 -17.06 -9.19
C LYS A 767 14.30 -16.11 -8.26
N ASN A 768 14.93 -15.74 -7.15
CA ASN A 768 14.33 -14.91 -6.13
C ASN A 768 14.77 -13.44 -6.21
N PHE A 769 13.82 -12.52 -6.18
CA PHE A 769 14.02 -11.07 -6.24
C PHE A 769 13.43 -10.35 -5.03
N TYR A 770 13.35 -11.01 -3.88
CA TYR A 770 12.92 -10.39 -2.64
C TYR A 770 13.71 -9.11 -2.38
N ARG A 771 13.02 -8.12 -1.80
CA ARG A 771 13.57 -6.83 -1.41
C ARG A 771 13.21 -6.57 0.05
N GLY A 772 13.99 -5.72 0.71
CA GLY A 772 13.77 -5.38 2.12
C GLY A 772 14.64 -6.23 3.03
N LYS A 773 14.56 -6.00 4.36
CA LYS A 773 15.42 -6.66 5.36
C LYS A 773 15.49 -8.19 5.24
N LEU A 774 14.42 -8.83 4.78
CA LEU A 774 14.32 -10.27 4.64
C LEU A 774 14.97 -10.83 3.38
N SER A 775 15.36 -10.00 2.41
CA SER A 775 15.99 -10.48 1.17
C SER A 775 17.33 -11.17 1.40
N ASN A 776 17.94 -10.94 2.57
CA ASN A 776 19.21 -11.55 2.95
C ASN A 776 19.02 -12.85 3.75
N HIS A 777 17.76 -13.27 3.92
CA HIS A 777 17.39 -14.49 4.61
C HIS A 777 16.64 -15.45 3.69
N PHE A 778 16.72 -16.73 4.00
CA PHE A 778 15.92 -17.78 3.37
C PHE A 778 15.27 -18.65 4.43
N TRP A 779 14.15 -19.28 4.09
CA TRP A 779 13.50 -20.30 4.91
C TRP A 779 12.78 -21.26 3.98
N ASP A 780 12.87 -22.56 4.26
CA ASP A 780 12.27 -23.61 3.44
C ASP A 780 11.62 -24.67 4.34
N THR A 781 10.55 -25.27 3.82
CA THR A 781 9.91 -26.47 4.35
C THR A 781 9.90 -27.51 3.25
N PHE A 782 10.45 -28.70 3.49
CA PHE A 782 10.52 -29.77 2.49
C PHE A 782 10.08 -31.11 3.07
N PHE A 783 9.25 -31.86 2.33
CA PHE A 783 8.69 -33.14 2.74
C PHE A 783 9.43 -34.30 2.07
N PHE A 784 9.93 -35.25 2.88
CA PHE A 784 10.63 -36.45 2.41
C PHE A 784 9.72 -37.65 2.20
N ASN A 785 8.45 -37.56 2.59
CA ASN A 785 7.42 -38.55 2.27
C ASN A 785 6.05 -37.88 2.13
N GLY A 786 5.08 -38.61 1.60
CA GLY A 786 3.72 -38.11 1.36
C GLY A 786 2.76 -39.24 1.01
N PHE A 787 1.67 -38.94 0.32
CA PHE A 787 0.61 -39.91 -0.01
C PHE A 787 0.98 -40.93 -1.09
N TYR A 788 2.11 -40.73 -1.78
CA TYR A 788 2.66 -41.67 -2.76
C TYR A 788 3.99 -42.23 -2.26
N PRO A 789 4.32 -43.49 -2.60
CA PRO A 789 5.64 -44.03 -2.32
C PRO A 789 6.69 -43.25 -3.11
N ILE A 790 7.86 -43.03 -2.50
CA ILE A 790 8.97 -42.28 -3.09
C ILE A 790 10.23 -43.15 -3.10
N LYS A 791 10.76 -43.45 -4.29
CA LYS A 791 12.00 -44.23 -4.42
C LYS A 791 13.22 -43.43 -4.01
N GLN A 792 13.26 -42.16 -4.39
CA GLN A 792 14.36 -41.26 -4.06
C GLN A 792 13.86 -39.83 -3.86
N THR A 793 14.17 -39.26 -2.70
CA THR A 793 13.90 -37.85 -2.39
C THR A 793 15.14 -37.20 -1.80
N ARG A 794 15.45 -35.98 -2.25
CA ARG A 794 16.65 -35.27 -1.87
C ARG A 794 16.40 -33.77 -1.79
N TYR A 795 16.94 -33.16 -0.75
CA TYR A 795 17.07 -31.71 -0.62
C TYR A 795 18.56 -31.37 -0.47
N SER A 796 19.07 -30.48 -1.33
CA SER A 796 20.46 -30.04 -1.34
C SER A 796 20.57 -28.52 -1.29
N LEU A 797 21.25 -27.98 -0.30
CA LEU A 797 21.53 -26.54 -0.15
C LEU A 797 23.01 -26.27 -0.39
N LEU A 798 23.35 -25.48 -1.41
CA LEU A 798 24.66 -24.86 -1.56
C LEU A 798 24.64 -23.46 -0.92
N ALA A 799 25.46 -23.25 0.10
CA ALA A 799 25.57 -21.99 0.82
C ALA A 799 27.02 -21.55 1.03
N PRO A 800 27.29 -20.24 1.22
CA PRO A 800 28.60 -19.73 1.61
C PRO A 800 29.07 -20.41 2.91
N ALA A 801 30.39 -20.63 3.04
CA ALA A 801 30.94 -21.38 4.15
C ALA A 801 30.72 -20.71 5.53
N ASP A 802 30.57 -19.39 5.54
CA ASP A 802 30.32 -18.55 6.71
C ASP A 802 28.83 -18.25 6.96
N LEU A 803 27.92 -18.68 6.06
CA LEU A 803 26.50 -18.48 6.24
C LEU A 803 26.00 -19.25 7.47
N LYS A 804 25.43 -18.51 8.43
CA LYS A 804 24.76 -19.08 9.59
C LYS A 804 23.29 -19.34 9.25
N PHE A 805 22.87 -20.58 9.41
CA PHE A 805 21.47 -20.97 9.29
C PHE A 805 21.18 -22.12 10.25
N GLN A 806 19.89 -22.33 10.51
CA GLN A 806 19.33 -23.38 11.35
C GLN A 806 18.62 -24.39 10.44
N TYR A 807 18.65 -25.65 10.83
CA TYR A 807 17.86 -26.70 10.21
C TYR A 807 17.28 -27.62 11.28
N ARG A 808 16.17 -28.28 10.95
CA ARG A 808 15.51 -29.25 11.81
C ARG A 808 14.77 -30.30 11.00
N GLY A 809 15.18 -31.56 11.13
CA GLY A 809 14.46 -32.73 10.64
C GLY A 809 13.46 -33.26 11.68
N LEU A 810 12.18 -33.36 11.30
CA LEU A 810 11.14 -34.02 12.09
C LEU A 810 10.88 -35.43 11.54
N ARG A 811 10.94 -36.45 12.41
CA ARG A 811 10.75 -37.88 12.07
C ARG A 811 11.70 -38.40 10.98
N MET A 812 12.81 -37.71 10.78
CA MET A 812 13.90 -38.05 9.85
C MET A 812 15.25 -37.71 10.50
N PRO A 813 16.38 -38.21 9.97
CA PRO A 813 17.70 -37.79 10.43
C PRO A 813 17.89 -36.27 10.28
N ASP A 814 18.36 -35.63 11.35
CA ASP A 814 18.49 -34.17 11.40
C ASP A 814 19.72 -33.65 10.64
N ALA A 815 20.87 -34.33 10.76
CA ALA A 815 22.14 -33.84 10.23
C ALA A 815 22.29 -34.09 8.71
N PRO A 816 22.68 -33.07 7.92
CA PRO A 816 23.01 -33.25 6.51
C PRO A 816 24.35 -33.93 6.30
N VAL A 817 24.50 -34.57 5.15
CA VAL A 817 25.81 -34.88 4.57
C VAL A 817 26.39 -33.59 3.99
N LYS A 818 27.62 -33.23 4.39
CA LYS A 818 28.28 -32.00 3.95
C LYS A 818 29.36 -32.29 2.90
N LYS A 819 29.40 -31.49 1.84
CA LYS A 819 30.46 -31.52 0.82
C LYS A 819 30.96 -30.11 0.54
N THR A 820 32.23 -29.86 0.83
CA THR A 820 32.89 -28.59 0.47
C THR A 820 33.13 -28.53 -1.04
N THR A 821 32.82 -27.38 -1.63
CA THR A 821 33.09 -27.05 -3.04
C THR A 821 33.92 -25.76 -3.12
N GLU A 822 34.30 -25.35 -4.33
CA GLU A 822 34.96 -24.05 -4.54
C GLU A 822 34.04 -22.84 -4.32
N ASP A 823 32.72 -23.06 -4.24
CA ASP A 823 31.71 -22.01 -4.11
C ASP A 823 31.02 -22.00 -2.72
N GLY A 824 31.39 -22.92 -1.82
CA GLY A 824 30.81 -23.00 -0.49
C GLY A 824 30.70 -24.43 0.03
N VAL A 825 29.63 -24.72 0.76
CA VAL A 825 29.34 -26.04 1.32
C VAL A 825 27.96 -26.48 0.84
N ILE A 826 27.88 -27.68 0.27
CA ILE A 826 26.62 -28.36 -0.01
C ILE A 826 26.21 -29.13 1.25
N TYR A 827 24.98 -28.89 1.71
CA TYR A 827 24.29 -29.61 2.77
C TYR A 827 23.19 -30.46 2.14
N GLN A 828 23.29 -31.78 2.24
CA GLN A 828 22.38 -32.71 1.56
C GLN A 828 21.67 -33.61 2.57
N TRP A 829 20.35 -33.69 2.43
CA TRP A 829 19.48 -34.67 3.08
C TRP A 829 18.86 -35.53 1.99
N GLU A 830 18.89 -36.84 2.18
CA GLU A 830 18.42 -37.79 1.18
C GLU A 830 17.78 -38.99 1.87
N MET A 831 16.66 -39.45 1.32
CA MET A 831 15.97 -40.66 1.75
C MET A 831 15.60 -41.51 0.54
N HIS A 832 15.50 -42.82 0.78
CA HIS A 832 15.25 -43.82 -0.24
C HIS A 832 14.14 -44.76 0.21
N ASP A 833 13.38 -45.26 -0.78
CA ASP A 833 12.33 -46.27 -0.59
C ASP A 833 11.32 -45.90 0.52
N GLU A 834 10.92 -44.63 0.52
CA GLU A 834 9.95 -44.09 1.47
C GLU A 834 8.55 -44.61 1.14
N PRO A 835 7.88 -45.29 2.09
CA PRO A 835 6.53 -45.78 1.87
C PRO A 835 5.53 -44.61 1.80
N ALA A 836 4.41 -44.84 1.12
CA ALA A 836 3.28 -43.93 1.17
C ALA A 836 2.75 -43.80 2.60
N LEU A 837 2.33 -42.59 2.97
CA LEU A 837 1.50 -42.32 4.13
C LEU A 837 0.04 -42.53 3.74
N PRO A 838 -0.60 -43.65 4.14
CA PRO A 838 -1.99 -43.89 3.78
C PRO A 838 -2.88 -42.86 4.48
N TYR A 839 -3.87 -42.33 3.74
CA TYR A 839 -4.86 -41.45 4.32
C TYR A 839 -5.79 -42.23 5.26
N GLU A 840 -5.89 -41.78 6.52
CA GLU A 840 -6.86 -42.25 7.51
C GLU A 840 -7.79 -41.08 7.87
N ALA A 841 -9.11 -41.28 7.85
CA ALA A 841 -10.06 -40.21 8.13
C ALA A 841 -9.77 -39.55 9.50
N GLY A 842 -9.58 -38.23 9.52
CA GLY A 842 -9.24 -37.48 10.74
C GLY A 842 -7.81 -37.66 11.26
N MET A 843 -6.87 -38.10 10.42
CA MET A 843 -5.44 -37.97 10.72
C MET A 843 -4.98 -36.50 10.69
N PRO A 844 -3.92 -36.11 11.43
CA PRO A 844 -3.31 -34.79 11.30
C PRO A 844 -2.70 -34.55 9.92
N LEU A 845 -2.39 -33.29 9.63
CA LEU A 845 -1.75 -32.87 8.38
C LEU A 845 -0.30 -33.37 8.25
N LEU A 846 0.24 -33.35 7.03
CA LEU A 846 1.58 -33.85 6.74
C LEU A 846 2.68 -33.15 7.53
N GLU A 847 2.51 -31.89 7.89
CA GLU A 847 3.41 -31.12 8.76
C GLU A 847 3.59 -31.81 10.13
N ASP A 848 2.51 -32.39 10.66
CA ASP A 848 2.45 -32.96 12.00
C ASP A 848 2.82 -34.45 12.05
N ILE A 849 2.74 -35.19 10.93
CA ILE A 849 3.04 -36.63 10.89
C ILE A 849 4.09 -37.06 9.85
N GLY A 850 4.37 -36.22 8.86
CA GLY A 850 5.30 -36.49 7.76
C GLY A 850 6.77 -36.33 8.16
N LYS A 851 7.67 -36.76 7.30
CA LYS A 851 9.12 -36.54 7.44
C LYS A 851 9.44 -35.17 6.85
N VAL A 852 9.69 -34.18 7.70
CA VAL A 852 9.78 -32.78 7.27
C VAL A 852 11.12 -32.19 7.64
N LEU A 853 11.74 -31.45 6.72
CA LEU A 853 12.92 -30.63 6.95
C LEU A 853 12.52 -29.16 6.95
N TYR A 854 12.81 -28.46 8.04
CA TYR A 854 12.75 -27.01 8.12
C TYR A 854 14.15 -26.43 8.03
N LEU A 855 14.32 -25.37 7.25
CA LEU A 855 15.56 -24.58 7.20
C LEU A 855 15.22 -23.10 7.37
N THR A 856 16.10 -22.34 8.03
CA THR A 856 16.01 -20.88 8.05
C THR A 856 17.35 -20.22 8.34
N SER A 857 17.65 -19.11 7.67
CA SER A 857 18.74 -18.22 8.08
C SER A 857 18.26 -17.04 8.93
N LEU A 858 16.97 -16.99 9.29
CA LEU A 858 16.49 -16.03 10.28
C LEU A 858 17.14 -16.34 11.64
N PRO A 859 17.65 -15.33 12.36
CA PRO A 859 18.37 -15.57 13.62
C PRO A 859 17.46 -16.17 14.70
N ASP A 860 16.28 -15.57 14.89
CA ASP A 860 15.32 -15.92 15.94
C ASP A 860 13.95 -15.29 15.64
N TRP A 861 12.96 -15.56 16.49
CA TRP A 861 11.62 -14.96 16.39
C TRP A 861 11.59 -13.49 16.82
N GLU A 862 12.53 -13.03 17.65
CA GLU A 862 12.63 -11.63 18.08
C GLU A 862 12.96 -10.71 16.89
N TYR A 863 13.79 -11.21 15.95
CA TYR A 863 14.06 -10.56 14.67
C TYR A 863 12.76 -10.36 13.85
N LEU A 864 11.91 -11.38 13.74
CA LEU A 864 10.63 -11.29 13.03
C LEU A 864 9.65 -10.33 13.71
N VAL A 865 9.58 -10.37 15.04
CA VAL A 865 8.76 -9.43 15.83
C VAL A 865 9.20 -7.99 15.55
N LYS A 866 10.50 -7.70 15.60
CA LYS A 866 11.04 -6.37 15.29
C LYS A 866 10.72 -5.97 13.85
N TRP A 867 10.98 -6.85 12.89
CA TRP A 867 10.73 -6.58 11.47
C TRP A 867 9.25 -6.25 11.19
N TYR A 868 8.31 -7.05 11.70
CA TYR A 868 6.88 -6.80 11.49
C TYR A 868 6.39 -5.57 12.28
N SER A 869 6.95 -5.32 13.47
CA SER A 869 6.67 -4.08 14.23
C SER A 869 7.05 -2.85 13.41
N ASP A 870 8.26 -2.83 12.84
CA ASP A 870 8.72 -1.74 11.96
C ASP A 870 7.78 -1.57 10.76
N LEU A 871 7.35 -2.69 10.15
CA LEU A 871 6.47 -2.72 8.97
C LEU A 871 5.08 -2.12 9.23
N ALA A 872 4.52 -2.38 10.41
CA ALA A 872 3.14 -2.05 10.76
C ALA A 872 2.98 -0.76 11.58
N ALA A 873 4.04 -0.27 12.23
CA ALA A 873 3.97 0.84 13.18
C ALA A 873 3.32 2.10 12.59
N THR A 874 3.73 2.51 11.40
CA THR A 874 3.19 3.71 10.72
C THR A 874 1.74 3.52 10.29
N LYS A 875 1.35 2.31 9.91
CA LYS A 875 -0.02 1.97 9.49
C LYS A 875 -1.02 2.05 10.66
N THR A 876 -0.55 1.86 11.89
CA THR A 876 -1.35 2.02 13.12
C THR A 876 -1.40 3.45 13.66
N ARG A 877 -0.83 4.44 12.96
CA ARG A 877 -0.91 5.84 13.37
C ARG A 877 -2.33 6.36 13.19
N SER A 878 -2.74 7.22 14.11
CA SER A 878 -4.04 7.85 14.08
C SER A 878 -4.07 9.03 13.12
N SER A 879 -5.22 9.23 12.46
CA SER A 879 -5.51 10.36 11.59
C SER A 879 -6.64 11.22 12.18
N TYR A 880 -6.95 12.36 11.57
CA TYR A 880 -8.06 13.19 12.05
C TYR A 880 -9.42 12.47 11.88
N GLU A 881 -9.60 11.65 10.83
CA GLU A 881 -10.81 10.84 10.61
C GLU A 881 -10.99 9.81 11.74
N ILE A 882 -9.90 9.16 12.17
CA ILE A 882 -9.92 8.22 13.29
C ILE A 882 -10.32 8.95 14.57
N LYS A 883 -9.72 10.12 14.84
CA LYS A 883 -10.06 10.95 16.01
C LYS A 883 -11.52 11.37 16.03
N GLU A 884 -12.06 11.80 14.89
CA GLU A 884 -13.47 12.16 14.75
C GLU A 884 -14.39 10.96 14.98
N GLN A 885 -14.06 9.80 14.40
CA GLN A 885 -14.84 8.57 14.60
C GLN A 885 -14.80 8.08 16.06
N VAL A 886 -13.63 8.13 16.70
CA VAL A 886 -13.47 7.78 18.12
C VAL A 886 -14.26 8.75 18.98
N ALA A 887 -14.19 10.06 18.74
CA ALA A 887 -14.97 11.05 19.47
C ALA A 887 -16.49 10.82 19.31
N ALA A 888 -16.95 10.45 18.11
CA ALA A 888 -18.35 10.12 17.85
C ALA A 888 -18.80 8.83 18.55
N LEU A 889 -17.93 7.82 18.65
CA LEU A 889 -18.20 6.54 19.33
C LEU A 889 -18.21 6.68 20.86
N PHE A 890 -17.53 7.70 21.38
CA PHE A 890 -17.30 7.90 22.82
C PHE A 890 -17.67 9.32 23.31
N PRO A 891 -18.94 9.73 23.24
CA PRO A 891 -19.39 10.98 23.88
C PRO A 891 -19.25 10.97 25.41
N ASP A 892 -19.05 9.78 25.99
CA ASP A 892 -18.97 9.45 27.41
C ASP A 892 -17.66 8.75 27.80
N LEU A 893 -16.56 8.99 27.06
CA LEU A 893 -15.28 8.27 27.18
C LEU A 893 -14.77 8.04 28.62
N ASP A 894 -14.93 9.03 29.50
CA ASP A 894 -14.45 8.99 30.90
C ASP A 894 -15.39 8.24 31.86
N LYS A 895 -16.59 7.83 31.42
CA LYS A 895 -17.64 7.22 32.25
C LYS A 895 -17.80 5.72 32.05
N ILE A 896 -17.07 5.13 31.11
CA ILE A 896 -17.19 3.73 30.71
C ILE A 896 -15.94 2.93 31.05
N SER A 897 -16.11 1.62 31.26
CA SER A 897 -14.99 0.73 31.60
C SER A 897 -14.09 0.45 30.40
N GLU A 898 -12.92 -0.14 30.65
CA GLU A 898 -11.98 -0.57 29.62
C GLU A 898 -12.61 -1.62 28.69
N GLU A 899 -13.35 -2.57 29.27
CA GLU A 899 -14.04 -3.64 28.55
C GLU A 899 -15.14 -3.09 27.64
N GLU A 900 -15.88 -2.07 28.10
CA GLU A 900 -16.90 -1.39 27.29
C GLU A 900 -16.27 -0.62 26.13
N LYS A 901 -15.09 0.00 26.33
CA LYS A 901 -14.34 0.66 25.25
C LYS A 901 -13.93 -0.34 24.17
N ILE A 902 -13.38 -1.48 24.57
CA ILE A 902 -12.97 -2.55 23.67
C ILE A 902 -14.19 -3.09 22.89
N ALA A 903 -15.29 -3.38 23.59
CA ALA A 903 -16.52 -3.88 22.97
C ALA A 903 -17.10 -2.91 21.94
N ARG A 904 -17.17 -1.61 22.24
CA ARG A 904 -17.69 -0.61 21.28
C ARG A 904 -16.84 -0.51 20.02
N ILE A 905 -15.51 -0.54 20.14
CA ILE A 905 -14.60 -0.51 18.98
C ILE A 905 -14.73 -1.81 18.17
N TYR A 906 -14.72 -2.97 18.83
CA TYR A 906 -14.91 -4.27 18.19
C TYR A 906 -16.22 -4.33 17.40
N ASN A 907 -17.33 -3.96 18.03
CA ASN A 907 -18.66 -3.97 17.42
C ASN A 907 -18.72 -2.97 16.25
N PHE A 908 -18.18 -1.76 16.42
CA PHE A 908 -18.12 -0.79 15.33
C PHE A 908 -17.42 -1.36 14.10
N ILE A 909 -16.23 -1.95 14.27
CA ILE A 909 -15.45 -2.47 13.14
C ILE A 909 -16.19 -3.66 12.48
N THR A 910 -16.62 -4.65 13.26
CA THR A 910 -17.27 -5.86 12.73
C THR A 910 -18.64 -5.61 12.09
N GLU A 911 -19.33 -4.52 12.45
CA GLU A 911 -20.62 -4.16 11.83
C GLU A 911 -20.46 -3.21 10.62
N ASN A 912 -19.46 -2.33 10.63
CA ASN A 912 -19.33 -1.24 9.66
C ASN A 912 -18.22 -1.44 8.62
N ILE A 913 -17.29 -2.37 8.83
CA ILE A 913 -16.21 -2.67 7.88
C ILE A 913 -16.49 -4.02 7.21
N ARG A 914 -16.27 -4.11 5.90
CA ARG A 914 -16.47 -5.33 5.12
C ARG A 914 -15.14 -6.03 4.90
N TYR A 915 -15.07 -7.29 5.30
CA TYR A 915 -13.88 -8.11 5.06
C TYR A 915 -13.70 -8.39 3.56
N SER A 916 -12.50 -8.16 3.03
CA SER A 916 -12.15 -8.46 1.64
C SER A 916 -10.68 -8.85 1.54
N SER A 917 -10.41 -10.10 1.15
CA SER A 917 -9.06 -10.63 0.91
C SER A 917 -8.86 -10.84 -0.59
N VAL A 918 -8.25 -9.85 -1.28
CA VAL A 918 -7.99 -9.91 -2.73
C VAL A 918 -6.52 -9.58 -3.03
N PRO A 919 -5.73 -10.52 -3.61
CA PRO A 919 -4.27 -10.38 -3.75
C PRO A 919 -3.78 -9.13 -4.50
N PHE A 920 -4.57 -8.53 -5.39
CA PHE A 920 -4.14 -7.37 -6.17
C PHE A 920 -4.31 -6.03 -5.43
N ARG A 921 -5.19 -5.94 -4.42
CA ARG A 921 -5.38 -4.70 -3.63
C ARG A 921 -4.44 -4.63 -2.43
N GLN A 922 -3.90 -5.76 -2.00
CA GLN A 922 -3.25 -5.93 -0.71
C GLN A 922 -1.93 -6.67 -0.87
N SER A 923 -0.87 -6.17 -0.23
CA SER A 923 0.34 -6.99 -0.06
C SER A 923 0.06 -8.09 0.96
N GLY A 924 0.73 -9.24 0.85
CA GLY A 924 0.56 -10.34 1.82
C GLY A 924 1.05 -10.01 3.25
N LEU A 925 1.83 -8.93 3.44
CA LEU A 925 2.55 -8.65 4.69
C LEU A 925 2.30 -7.25 5.26
N VAL A 926 2.23 -6.22 4.40
CA VAL A 926 2.05 -4.81 4.78
C VAL A 926 0.56 -4.48 4.91
N PRO A 927 0.08 -4.06 6.10
CA PRO A 927 -1.29 -3.58 6.28
C PRO A 927 -1.56 -2.26 5.53
N GLN A 928 -2.81 -2.02 5.17
CA GLN A 928 -3.32 -0.69 4.83
C GLN A 928 -3.26 0.24 6.05
N SER A 929 -3.23 1.55 5.83
CA SER A 929 -3.30 2.51 6.95
C SER A 929 -4.66 2.39 7.65
N ALA A 930 -4.69 2.57 8.97
CA ALA A 930 -5.95 2.54 9.73
C ALA A 930 -7.00 3.52 9.17
N ARG A 931 -6.56 4.67 8.66
CA ARG A 931 -7.42 5.66 8.01
C ARG A 931 -8.11 5.08 6.79
N ASP A 932 -7.37 4.45 5.88
CA ASP A 932 -7.93 3.98 4.61
C ASP A 932 -8.97 2.87 4.85
N VAL A 933 -8.71 2.00 5.83
CA VAL A 933 -9.68 0.99 6.28
C VAL A 933 -10.96 1.64 6.81
N LEU A 934 -10.82 2.70 7.63
CA LEU A 934 -11.95 3.42 8.18
C LEU A 934 -12.77 4.16 7.10
N VAL A 935 -12.12 4.78 6.13
CA VAL A 935 -12.76 5.59 5.08
C VAL A 935 -13.42 4.70 4.04
N THR A 936 -12.68 3.73 3.48
CA THR A 936 -13.18 2.85 2.41
C THR A 936 -14.17 1.79 2.91
N LYS A 937 -14.24 1.59 4.24
CA LYS A 937 -15.06 0.56 4.90
C LYS A 937 -14.74 -0.86 4.46
N ILE A 938 -13.53 -1.13 3.96
CA ILE A 938 -13.10 -2.44 3.46
C ILE A 938 -11.67 -2.74 3.94
N GLY A 939 -11.40 -3.99 4.34
CA GLY A 939 -10.05 -4.44 4.72
C GLY A 939 -9.95 -5.96 4.89
N ASP A 940 -8.74 -6.52 4.84
CA ASP A 940 -8.46 -7.91 5.24
C ASP A 940 -8.04 -8.02 6.72
N CYS A 941 -7.54 -9.19 7.14
CA CYS A 941 -7.27 -9.52 8.54
C CYS A 941 -6.29 -8.55 9.22
N LYS A 942 -5.17 -8.24 8.55
CA LYS A 942 -4.18 -7.28 9.06
C LYS A 942 -4.68 -5.85 9.01
N ASP A 943 -5.52 -5.51 8.03
CA ASP A 943 -6.09 -4.17 7.86
C ASP A 943 -7.07 -3.83 9.00
N VAL A 944 -8.03 -4.73 9.28
CA VAL A 944 -9.01 -4.51 10.38
C VAL A 944 -8.33 -4.56 11.75
N ALA A 945 -7.32 -5.41 11.94
CA ALA A 945 -6.50 -5.41 13.15
C ALA A 945 -5.76 -4.06 13.33
N THR A 946 -5.23 -3.51 12.23
CA THR A 946 -4.56 -2.20 12.23
C THR A 946 -5.49 -1.06 12.63
N LEU A 947 -6.72 -1.02 12.08
CA LEU A 947 -7.74 -0.06 12.48
C LEU A 947 -8.11 -0.19 13.97
N CYS A 948 -8.31 -1.43 14.45
CA CYS A 948 -8.58 -1.70 15.86
C CYS A 948 -7.50 -1.14 16.78
N ILE A 949 -6.25 -1.44 16.46
CA ILE A 949 -5.08 -1.00 17.24
C ILE A 949 -5.01 0.53 17.27
N ALA A 950 -5.22 1.20 16.13
CA ALA A 950 -5.23 2.66 16.06
C ALA A 950 -6.34 3.27 16.94
N MET A 951 -7.58 2.76 16.85
CA MET A 951 -8.71 3.24 17.65
C MET A 951 -8.54 2.97 19.15
N LEU A 952 -8.00 1.81 19.54
CA LEU A 952 -7.72 1.46 20.93
C LEU A 952 -6.64 2.36 21.54
N ARG A 953 -5.59 2.67 20.78
CA ARG A 953 -4.52 3.58 21.23
C ARG A 953 -5.03 5.00 21.46
N GLU A 954 -5.96 5.50 20.65
CA GLU A 954 -6.59 6.81 20.85
C GLU A 954 -7.39 6.91 22.17
N VAL A 955 -7.91 5.79 22.68
CA VAL A 955 -8.60 5.74 23.98
C VAL A 955 -7.69 5.27 25.13
N GLY A 956 -6.38 5.20 24.90
CA GLY A 956 -5.36 4.88 25.90
C GLY A 956 -5.17 3.39 26.19
N ILE A 957 -5.66 2.50 25.33
CA ILE A 957 -5.54 1.04 25.48
C ILE A 957 -4.41 0.52 24.58
N ALA A 958 -3.45 -0.20 25.16
CA ALA A 958 -2.34 -0.77 24.40
C ALA A 958 -2.80 -2.03 23.64
N ALA A 959 -2.50 -2.07 22.34
CA ALA A 959 -2.83 -3.18 21.46
C ALA A 959 -1.74 -3.42 20.41
N HIS A 960 -1.64 -4.67 19.95
CA HIS A 960 -0.59 -5.21 19.08
C HIS A 960 -1.16 -6.17 18.05
N HIS A 961 -0.50 -6.29 16.90
CA HIS A 961 -0.82 -7.35 15.95
C HIS A 961 -0.45 -8.72 16.52
N VAL A 962 -1.20 -9.74 16.13
CA VAL A 962 -0.91 -11.14 16.42
C VAL A 962 -1.00 -11.90 15.10
N LEU A 963 0.12 -12.43 14.64
CA LEU A 963 0.15 -13.29 13.46
C LEU A 963 -0.26 -14.70 13.88
N VAL A 964 -1.11 -15.35 13.09
CA VAL A 964 -1.73 -16.63 13.42
C VAL A 964 -1.60 -17.58 12.25
N ASN A 965 -1.27 -18.83 12.54
CA ASN A 965 -1.57 -19.98 11.71
C ASN A 965 -2.80 -20.64 12.31
N THR A 966 -3.89 -20.57 11.58
CA THR A 966 -5.11 -21.27 11.96
C THR A 966 -4.83 -22.76 12.10
N LYS A 967 -5.62 -23.44 12.92
CA LYS A 967 -5.41 -24.82 13.34
C LYS A 967 -5.34 -25.82 12.17
N ASP A 968 -6.00 -25.52 11.07
CA ASP A 968 -5.94 -26.28 9.80
C ASP A 968 -4.63 -26.06 9.01
N GLN A 969 -3.64 -25.36 9.57
CA GLN A 969 -2.25 -25.28 9.08
C GLN A 969 -1.29 -26.16 9.89
N GLY A 970 -1.84 -27.08 10.69
CA GLY A 970 -1.07 -27.97 11.56
C GLY A 970 -0.63 -27.28 12.83
N ARG A 971 -0.14 -28.07 13.79
CA ARG A 971 0.26 -27.55 15.10
C ARG A 971 1.56 -26.76 15.06
N ASN A 972 2.37 -26.95 14.02
CA ASN A 972 3.66 -26.27 13.83
C ASN A 972 4.58 -26.40 15.05
N GLU A 973 4.49 -27.52 15.77
CA GLU A 973 5.29 -27.78 16.96
C GLU A 973 6.78 -27.79 16.58
N ASN A 974 7.59 -26.97 17.27
CA ASN A 974 9.04 -26.88 17.05
C ASN A 974 9.45 -26.36 15.66
N ILE A 975 8.59 -25.64 14.94
CA ILE A 975 8.97 -24.94 13.71
C ILE A 975 10.08 -23.90 13.97
N LEU A 976 10.95 -23.69 12.99
CA LEU A 976 11.98 -22.65 13.02
C LEU A 976 11.38 -21.28 12.63
N PRO A 977 12.02 -20.15 13.00
CA PRO A 977 11.58 -18.82 12.58
C PRO A 977 11.36 -18.74 11.06
N ALA A 978 10.13 -18.44 10.66
CA ALA A 978 9.71 -18.31 9.26
C ALA A 978 8.52 -17.36 9.14
N ILE A 979 8.31 -16.81 7.94
CA ILE A 979 7.18 -15.92 7.62
C ILE A 979 6.14 -16.75 6.90
N ALA A 980 5.51 -17.63 7.67
CA ALA A 980 4.49 -18.55 7.20
C ALA A 980 3.28 -18.44 8.14
N PHE A 981 2.61 -17.29 8.11
CA PHE A 981 1.37 -17.01 8.84
C PHE A 981 0.22 -16.81 7.84
N ASN A 982 -0.94 -17.40 8.09
CA ASN A 982 -2.10 -17.28 7.19
C ASN A 982 -3.18 -16.29 7.67
N HIS A 983 -3.09 -15.81 8.92
CA HIS A 983 -4.08 -14.91 9.53
C HIS A 983 -3.43 -13.87 10.45
N CYS A 984 -4.17 -12.79 10.75
CA CYS A 984 -3.73 -11.70 11.62
C CYS A 984 -4.90 -11.13 12.43
N ILE A 985 -4.73 -11.01 13.75
CA ILE A 985 -5.73 -10.51 14.69
C ILE A 985 -5.13 -9.43 15.61
N ALA A 986 -5.93 -8.85 16.50
CA ALA A 986 -5.47 -7.88 17.49
C ALA A 986 -5.34 -8.50 18.90
N GLY A 987 -4.20 -8.32 19.55
CA GLY A 987 -3.97 -8.61 20.96
C GLY A 987 -4.04 -7.33 21.79
N VAL A 988 -4.94 -7.29 22.78
CA VAL A 988 -5.22 -6.14 23.63
C VAL A 988 -4.71 -6.39 25.04
N GLU A 989 -3.89 -5.47 25.56
CA GLU A 989 -3.41 -5.52 26.94
C GLU A 989 -4.50 -5.01 27.88
N THR A 990 -5.11 -5.93 28.63
CA THR A 990 -6.09 -5.62 29.67
C THR A 990 -5.48 -5.78 31.06
N LYS A 991 -6.19 -5.29 32.09
CA LYS A 991 -5.81 -5.51 33.50
C LYS A 991 -5.74 -6.98 33.89
N THR A 992 -6.44 -7.87 33.19
CA THR A 992 -6.51 -9.31 33.48
C THR A 992 -5.57 -10.15 32.61
N GLY A 993 -4.84 -9.54 31.68
CA GLY A 993 -3.94 -10.23 30.75
C GLY A 993 -4.20 -9.86 29.29
N MET A 994 -3.68 -10.67 28.37
CA MET A 994 -3.87 -10.45 26.94
C MET A 994 -5.25 -10.98 26.50
N GLN A 995 -6.04 -10.11 25.88
CA GLN A 995 -7.29 -10.47 25.21
C GLN A 995 -7.05 -10.50 23.70
N TYR A 996 -7.63 -11.47 22.99
CA TYR A 996 -7.45 -11.63 21.54
C TYR A 996 -8.76 -11.35 20.82
N LEU A 997 -8.71 -10.48 19.80
CA LEU A 997 -9.86 -10.01 19.05
C LEU A 997 -9.67 -10.35 17.56
N ASP A 998 -10.44 -11.33 17.07
CA ASP A 998 -10.57 -11.55 15.63
C ASP A 998 -11.65 -10.62 15.06
N LEU A 999 -11.22 -9.64 14.27
CA LEU A 999 -12.07 -8.64 13.64
C LEU A 999 -12.60 -9.07 12.26
N THR A 1000 -12.22 -10.26 11.81
CA THR A 1000 -12.78 -10.91 10.60
C THR A 1000 -13.99 -11.77 10.92
N ALA A 1001 -14.19 -12.07 12.21
CA ALA A 1001 -15.27 -12.91 12.74
C ALA A 1001 -16.60 -12.16 12.85
N ASN A 1002 -17.26 -11.89 11.71
CA ASN A 1002 -18.57 -11.23 11.71
C ASN A 1002 -19.63 -12.04 12.48
N ASN A 1003 -20.47 -11.33 13.24
CA ASN A 1003 -21.53 -11.88 14.12
C ASN A 1003 -21.04 -12.50 15.46
N TYR A 1004 -19.75 -12.48 15.75
CA TYR A 1004 -19.20 -12.97 17.00
C TYR A 1004 -19.33 -11.91 18.11
N PRO A 1005 -19.56 -12.30 19.37
CA PRO A 1005 -19.37 -11.40 20.50
C PRO A 1005 -17.87 -11.11 20.70
N VAL A 1006 -17.53 -9.94 21.25
CA VAL A 1006 -16.15 -9.44 21.43
C VAL A 1006 -15.15 -10.43 22.08
N ASN A 1007 -15.64 -11.37 22.90
CA ASN A 1007 -14.80 -12.35 23.59
C ASN A 1007 -14.81 -13.74 22.94
N ALA A 1008 -15.36 -13.93 21.75
CA ALA A 1008 -15.39 -15.23 21.08
C ALA A 1008 -14.51 -15.23 19.83
N MET A 1009 -13.60 -16.20 19.76
CA MET A 1009 -12.79 -16.47 18.57
C MET A 1009 -13.44 -17.55 17.68
N PRO A 1010 -13.20 -17.51 16.36
CA PRO A 1010 -13.47 -18.64 15.48
C PRO A 1010 -12.81 -19.94 15.95
N GLU A 1011 -13.41 -21.08 15.62
CA GLU A 1011 -12.88 -22.39 16.04
C GLU A 1011 -11.46 -22.66 15.50
N LEU A 1012 -11.17 -22.18 14.30
CA LEU A 1012 -9.86 -22.36 13.66
C LEU A 1012 -8.74 -21.55 14.33
N ASP A 1013 -9.07 -20.51 15.11
CA ASP A 1013 -8.07 -19.70 15.81
C ASP A 1013 -7.68 -20.32 17.16
N ILE A 1014 -8.62 -21.04 17.80
CA ILE A 1014 -8.40 -21.64 19.12
C ILE A 1014 -7.29 -22.68 19.04
N ASP A 1015 -6.31 -22.59 19.95
CA ASP A 1015 -5.11 -23.41 19.96
C ASP A 1015 -4.24 -23.27 18.70
N GLY A 1016 -4.47 -22.22 17.88
CA GLY A 1016 -3.70 -21.90 16.68
C GLY A 1016 -2.30 -21.36 17.02
N PHE A 1017 -1.31 -21.71 16.22
CA PHE A 1017 0.08 -21.24 16.39
C PHE A 1017 0.14 -19.74 16.12
N SER A 1018 0.77 -18.97 17.00
CA SER A 1018 0.72 -17.51 16.96
C SER A 1018 2.02 -16.83 17.36
N LEU A 1019 2.22 -15.62 16.84
CA LEU A 1019 3.32 -14.73 17.21
C LEU A 1019 2.77 -13.34 17.56
N LEU A 1020 2.89 -12.98 18.84
CA LEU A 1020 2.55 -11.65 19.32
C LEU A 1020 3.60 -10.63 18.87
N ILE A 1021 3.19 -9.65 18.08
CA ILE A 1021 4.07 -8.59 17.58
C ILE A 1021 4.18 -7.48 18.62
N LYS A 1022 4.94 -7.77 19.69
CA LYS A 1022 5.23 -6.84 20.79
C LYS A 1022 6.73 -6.84 21.08
N PRO A 1023 7.39 -5.67 21.21
CA PRO A 1023 8.80 -5.62 21.59
C PRO A 1023 9.11 -6.46 22.83
N GLY A 1024 10.14 -7.31 22.74
CA GLY A 1024 10.58 -8.22 23.81
C GLY A 1024 10.03 -9.65 23.73
N VAL A 1025 9.09 -9.95 22.82
CA VAL A 1025 8.66 -11.33 22.53
C VAL A 1025 9.76 -12.07 21.77
N LYS A 1026 10.13 -13.27 22.25
CA LYS A 1026 11.28 -14.06 21.73
C LYS A 1026 10.91 -15.42 21.17
N ALA A 1027 9.66 -15.83 21.30
CA ALA A 1027 9.16 -17.13 20.87
C ALA A 1027 7.68 -17.04 20.49
N PRO A 1028 7.21 -17.90 19.57
CA PRO A 1028 5.80 -18.05 19.28
C PRO A 1028 5.08 -18.74 20.46
N GLY A 1029 3.76 -18.70 20.42
CA GLY A 1029 2.89 -19.40 21.36
C GLY A 1029 1.66 -19.97 20.65
N TYR A 1030 0.65 -20.32 21.43
CA TYR A 1030 -0.65 -20.75 20.93
C TYR A 1030 -1.73 -19.82 21.47
N LEU A 1031 -2.77 -19.56 20.67
CA LEU A 1031 -3.92 -18.80 21.14
C LEU A 1031 -4.68 -19.60 22.21
N PRO A 1032 -4.74 -19.12 23.46
CA PRO A 1032 -5.30 -19.90 24.56
C PRO A 1032 -6.83 -20.02 24.44
N ARG A 1033 -7.35 -21.25 24.58
CA ARG A 1033 -8.79 -21.52 24.60
C ARG A 1033 -9.53 -20.71 25.66
N GLU A 1034 -8.94 -20.52 26.83
CA GLU A 1034 -9.50 -19.77 27.95
C GLU A 1034 -9.69 -18.27 27.67
N SER A 1035 -9.05 -17.72 26.63
CA SER A 1035 -9.29 -16.35 26.18
C SER A 1035 -10.50 -16.23 25.25
N SER A 1036 -11.14 -17.35 24.87
CA SER A 1036 -12.38 -17.37 24.09
C SER A 1036 -13.58 -17.74 24.96
N ALA A 1037 -14.73 -17.14 24.67
CA ALA A 1037 -16.00 -17.47 25.29
C ALA A 1037 -16.37 -18.93 24.97
N PRO A 1038 -16.76 -19.73 25.98
CA PRO A 1038 -17.00 -21.15 25.78
C PRO A 1038 -18.18 -21.38 24.83
N ARG A 1039 -18.06 -22.40 23.99
CA ARG A 1039 -19.07 -22.86 23.04
C ARG A 1039 -20.01 -23.84 23.73
N VAL A 1040 -21.09 -23.32 24.32
CA VAL A 1040 -22.06 -24.12 25.07
C VAL A 1040 -23.35 -24.23 24.30
N VAL A 1041 -23.90 -25.44 24.23
CA VAL A 1041 -25.29 -25.72 23.87
C VAL A 1041 -26.03 -26.19 25.11
N ALA A 1042 -27.04 -25.45 25.52
CA ALA A 1042 -27.93 -25.86 26.61
C ALA A 1042 -29.37 -25.93 26.09
N ARG A 1043 -30.05 -27.06 26.28
CA ARG A 1043 -31.43 -27.26 25.83
C ARG A 1043 -32.30 -27.82 26.96
N ARG A 1044 -33.54 -27.35 27.02
CA ARG A 1044 -34.59 -27.90 27.87
C ARG A 1044 -35.85 -28.12 27.05
N ALA A 1045 -36.28 -29.37 26.95
CA ALA A 1045 -37.44 -29.76 26.16
C ALA A 1045 -38.55 -30.37 27.01
N ILE A 1046 -39.81 -30.08 26.67
CA ILE A 1046 -40.99 -30.78 27.17
C ILE A 1046 -41.68 -31.38 25.95
N ALA A 1047 -41.66 -32.71 25.88
CA ALA A 1047 -42.32 -33.50 24.84
C ALA A 1047 -43.58 -34.14 25.41
N THR A 1048 -44.70 -34.07 24.68
CA THR A 1048 -45.95 -34.74 25.04
C THR A 1048 -46.32 -35.71 23.94
N ILE A 1049 -46.31 -37.00 24.26
CA ILE A 1049 -46.80 -38.05 23.37
C ILE A 1049 -48.32 -38.15 23.56
N ARG A 1050 -49.07 -38.06 22.45
CA ARG A 1050 -50.54 -38.10 22.44
C ARG A 1050 -51.02 -39.53 22.16
N GLU A 1051 -52.30 -39.79 22.45
CA GLU A 1051 -52.92 -41.11 22.23
C GLU A 1051 -52.94 -41.52 20.75
N ASP A 1052 -52.96 -40.55 19.83
CA ASP A 1052 -52.94 -40.74 18.38
C ASP A 1052 -51.53 -40.99 17.79
N ASN A 1053 -50.56 -41.33 18.64
CA ASN A 1053 -49.15 -41.55 18.30
C ASN A 1053 -48.39 -40.31 17.79
N SER A 1054 -48.98 -39.12 17.84
CA SER A 1054 -48.27 -37.87 17.56
C SER A 1054 -47.47 -37.36 18.77
N ILE A 1055 -46.54 -36.44 18.51
CA ILE A 1055 -45.74 -35.76 19.53
C ILE A 1055 -45.88 -34.25 19.38
N ALA A 1056 -45.96 -33.54 20.50
CA ALA A 1056 -45.79 -32.09 20.57
C ALA A 1056 -44.60 -31.76 21.47
N VAL A 1057 -43.69 -30.89 21.00
CA VAL A 1057 -42.45 -30.56 21.71
C VAL A 1057 -42.32 -29.06 21.85
N GLU A 1058 -42.19 -28.57 23.09
CA GLU A 1058 -41.69 -27.22 23.39
C GLU A 1058 -40.24 -27.32 23.80
N GLU A 1059 -39.34 -26.61 23.11
CA GLU A 1059 -37.92 -26.57 23.44
C GLU A 1059 -37.45 -25.14 23.67
N ARG A 1060 -36.62 -24.97 24.71
CA ARG A 1060 -35.86 -23.76 25.00
C ARG A 1060 -34.38 -24.06 24.89
N SER A 1061 -33.69 -23.29 24.07
CA SER A 1061 -32.30 -23.54 23.73
C SER A 1061 -31.46 -22.27 23.83
N ARG A 1062 -30.21 -22.44 24.25
CA ARG A 1062 -29.19 -21.40 24.41
C ARG A 1062 -27.91 -21.85 23.75
N LYS A 1063 -27.33 -20.98 22.92
CA LYS A 1063 -26.01 -21.16 22.30
C LYS A 1063 -25.11 -19.97 22.63
N THR A 1064 -23.86 -20.24 23.02
CA THR A 1064 -22.86 -19.20 23.40
C THR A 1064 -21.63 -19.21 22.50
N GLY A 1065 -20.84 -18.14 22.54
CA GLY A 1065 -19.59 -18.03 21.78
C GLY A 1065 -19.82 -18.13 20.26
N SER A 1066 -18.94 -18.85 19.56
CA SER A 1066 -19.03 -19.03 18.11
C SER A 1066 -20.31 -19.75 17.64
N LEU A 1067 -20.94 -20.57 18.50
CA LEU A 1067 -22.22 -21.21 18.19
C LEU A 1067 -23.38 -20.21 18.16
N GLY A 1068 -23.33 -19.18 19.00
CA GLY A 1068 -24.25 -18.05 18.93
C GLY A 1068 -24.03 -17.23 17.65
N ALA A 1069 -22.76 -17.03 17.27
CA ALA A 1069 -22.41 -16.37 16.02
C ALA A 1069 -22.94 -17.12 14.78
N ALA A 1070 -22.81 -18.45 14.75
CA ALA A 1070 -23.37 -19.29 13.69
C ALA A 1070 -24.90 -19.15 13.57
N MET A 1071 -25.61 -19.06 14.71
CA MET A 1071 -27.06 -18.78 14.70
C MET A 1071 -27.37 -17.40 14.10
N ARG A 1072 -26.59 -16.37 14.40
CA ARG A 1072 -26.77 -15.05 13.79
C ARG A 1072 -26.51 -15.09 12.29
N GLN A 1073 -25.41 -15.70 11.87
CA GLN A 1073 -25.08 -15.83 10.45
C GLN A 1073 -26.20 -16.52 9.67
N GLN A 1074 -26.80 -17.58 10.23
CA GLN A 1074 -27.88 -18.33 9.58
C GLN A 1074 -29.22 -17.58 9.60
N TYR A 1075 -29.62 -16.97 10.73
CA TYR A 1075 -31.01 -16.49 10.91
C TYR A 1075 -31.20 -14.96 10.85
N ARG A 1076 -30.15 -14.13 11.09
CA ARG A 1076 -30.30 -12.66 11.28
C ARG A 1076 -30.98 -11.98 10.12
N HIS A 1077 -30.59 -12.28 8.88
CA HIS A 1077 -31.11 -11.62 7.68
C HIS A 1077 -32.32 -12.31 7.04
N LEU A 1078 -32.79 -13.43 7.62
CA LEU A 1078 -33.97 -14.14 7.13
C LEU A 1078 -35.27 -13.47 7.59
N SER A 1079 -36.31 -13.54 6.76
CA SER A 1079 -37.67 -13.17 7.16
C SER A 1079 -38.21 -14.13 8.22
N ALA A 1080 -39.20 -13.71 9.03
CA ALA A 1080 -39.80 -14.60 10.04
C ALA A 1080 -40.28 -15.95 9.44
N ARG A 1081 -40.88 -15.91 8.25
CA ARG A 1081 -41.34 -17.10 7.53
C ARG A 1081 -40.18 -18.00 7.09
N ASP A 1082 -39.08 -17.42 6.62
CA ASP A 1082 -37.92 -18.18 6.18
C ASP A 1082 -37.17 -18.79 7.38
N ARG A 1083 -37.11 -18.07 8.52
CA ARG A 1083 -36.58 -18.61 9.79
C ARG A 1083 -37.38 -19.84 10.24
N GLU A 1084 -38.71 -19.77 10.17
CA GLU A 1084 -39.58 -20.91 10.48
C GLU A 1084 -39.38 -22.07 9.51
N LYS A 1085 -39.28 -21.78 8.21
CA LYS A 1085 -39.05 -22.80 7.18
C LYS A 1085 -37.70 -23.51 7.38
N GLU A 1086 -36.64 -22.76 7.63
CA GLU A 1086 -35.28 -23.28 7.85
C GLU A 1086 -35.25 -24.21 9.07
N LEU A 1087 -35.80 -23.78 10.20
CA LEU A 1087 -35.87 -24.63 11.39
C LEU A 1087 -36.77 -25.86 11.16
N ALA A 1088 -37.91 -25.71 10.47
CA ALA A 1088 -38.78 -26.83 10.14
C ALA A 1088 -38.07 -27.86 9.24
N GLN A 1089 -37.21 -27.41 8.32
CA GLN A 1089 -36.39 -28.30 7.49
C GLN A 1089 -35.40 -29.10 8.33
N VAL A 1090 -34.68 -28.45 9.26
CA VAL A 1090 -33.77 -29.15 10.19
C VAL A 1090 -34.54 -30.16 11.05
N LEU A 1091 -35.70 -29.78 11.60
CA LEU A 1091 -36.53 -30.69 12.39
C LEU A 1091 -37.06 -31.88 11.58
N SER A 1092 -37.29 -31.70 10.27
CA SER A 1092 -37.84 -32.74 9.40
C SER A 1092 -36.92 -33.95 9.22
N GLU A 1093 -35.61 -33.79 9.46
CA GLU A 1093 -34.64 -34.89 9.44
C GLU A 1093 -34.92 -35.94 10.52
N SER A 1094 -35.45 -35.52 11.68
CA SER A 1094 -35.79 -36.40 12.80
C SER A 1094 -37.31 -36.62 12.96
N PHE A 1095 -38.13 -35.71 12.43
CA PHE A 1095 -39.58 -35.70 12.59
C PHE A 1095 -40.28 -35.53 11.22
N PRO A 1096 -40.58 -36.63 10.50
CA PRO A 1096 -41.30 -36.55 9.23
C PRO A 1096 -42.64 -35.83 9.37
N ASN A 1097 -42.97 -34.96 8.41
CA ASN A 1097 -44.20 -34.14 8.41
C ASN A 1097 -44.35 -33.21 9.64
N VAL A 1098 -43.22 -32.74 10.21
CA VAL A 1098 -43.23 -31.76 11.29
C VAL A 1098 -43.96 -30.47 10.91
N LYS A 1099 -44.76 -29.96 11.85
CA LYS A 1099 -45.40 -28.65 11.79
C LYS A 1099 -44.87 -27.77 12.91
N LEU A 1100 -44.04 -26.80 12.55
CA LEU A 1100 -43.61 -25.74 13.46
C LEU A 1100 -44.79 -24.78 13.70
N THR A 1101 -45.06 -24.45 14.97
CA THR A 1101 -46.21 -23.60 15.39
C THR A 1101 -45.78 -22.33 16.11
N ARG A 1102 -44.55 -22.27 16.60
CA ARG A 1102 -43.95 -21.09 17.23
C ARG A 1102 -42.43 -21.13 17.09
N LEU A 1103 -41.82 -19.99 16.81
CA LEU A 1103 -40.38 -19.75 16.88
C LEU A 1103 -40.12 -18.34 17.41
N GLU A 1104 -39.34 -18.23 18.47
CA GLU A 1104 -38.85 -16.98 19.04
C GLU A 1104 -37.34 -17.04 19.14
N LEU A 1105 -36.64 -16.04 18.60
CA LEU A 1105 -35.19 -15.89 18.64
C LEU A 1105 -34.88 -14.58 19.37
N GLN A 1106 -33.98 -14.62 20.35
CA GLN A 1106 -33.52 -13.47 21.13
C GLN A 1106 -32.03 -13.25 20.91
N ASN A 1107 -31.60 -11.99 20.97
CA ASN A 1107 -30.21 -11.54 20.79
C ASN A 1107 -29.62 -11.87 19.40
N LEU A 1108 -30.48 -11.93 18.39
CA LEU A 1108 -30.10 -12.22 17.01
C LEU A 1108 -29.50 -10.99 16.30
N ASP A 1109 -30.00 -9.79 16.65
CA ASP A 1109 -29.64 -8.54 15.98
C ASP A 1109 -28.47 -7.79 16.65
N GLU A 1110 -28.04 -8.24 17.83
CA GLU A 1110 -26.93 -7.67 18.61
C GLU A 1110 -25.83 -8.71 18.86
N LEU A 1111 -24.58 -8.27 19.03
CA LEU A 1111 -23.42 -9.15 19.29
C LEU A 1111 -23.32 -9.60 20.77
N ALA A 1112 -24.44 -10.00 21.36
CA ALA A 1112 -24.49 -10.49 22.74
C ALA A 1112 -23.69 -11.80 22.93
N PRO A 1113 -23.28 -12.15 24.17
CA PRO A 1113 -22.55 -13.40 24.44
C PRO A 1113 -23.32 -14.70 24.12
N GLU A 1114 -24.65 -14.61 23.99
CA GLU A 1114 -25.53 -15.76 23.79
C GLU A 1114 -26.69 -15.45 22.85
N VAL A 1115 -27.18 -16.48 22.16
CA VAL A 1115 -28.44 -16.49 21.40
C VAL A 1115 -29.37 -17.49 22.06
N ASN A 1116 -30.55 -17.01 22.46
CA ASN A 1116 -31.60 -17.83 23.06
C ASN A 1116 -32.73 -18.03 22.05
N TYR A 1117 -33.31 -19.22 22.00
CA TYR A 1117 -34.46 -19.49 21.13
C TYR A 1117 -35.43 -20.49 21.73
N VAL A 1118 -36.70 -20.27 21.45
CA VAL A 1118 -37.82 -21.09 21.91
C VAL A 1118 -38.64 -21.49 20.71
N TYR A 1119 -38.97 -22.76 20.60
CA TYR A 1119 -39.83 -23.24 19.52
C TYR A 1119 -40.79 -24.32 19.98
N HIS A 1120 -41.93 -24.40 19.28
CA HIS A 1120 -42.95 -25.42 19.49
C HIS A 1120 -43.30 -26.08 18.17
N PHE A 1121 -43.24 -27.40 18.11
CA PHE A 1121 -43.63 -28.16 16.92
C PHE A 1121 -44.48 -29.38 17.26
N GLU A 1122 -45.21 -29.84 16.26
CA GLU A 1122 -45.98 -31.08 16.31
C GLU A 1122 -45.55 -32.00 15.17
N ALA A 1123 -45.45 -33.30 15.41
CA ALA A 1123 -45.16 -34.29 14.38
C ALA A 1123 -46.08 -35.52 14.51
N PRO A 1124 -46.72 -35.97 13.41
CA PRO A 1124 -47.57 -37.15 13.42
C PRO A 1124 -46.74 -38.44 13.43
N ASN A 1125 -47.35 -39.56 13.85
CA ASN A 1125 -46.78 -40.91 13.74
C ASN A 1125 -45.36 -41.06 14.33
N TYR A 1126 -45.09 -40.38 15.45
CA TYR A 1126 -43.79 -40.47 16.13
C TYR A 1126 -43.60 -41.80 16.86
N VAL A 1127 -44.70 -42.35 17.36
CA VAL A 1127 -44.73 -43.61 18.11
C VAL A 1127 -45.18 -44.76 17.22
N THR A 1128 -44.48 -45.89 17.31
CA THR A 1128 -44.84 -47.12 16.61
C THR A 1128 -45.53 -48.09 17.57
N ASP A 1129 -46.72 -48.56 17.22
CA ASP A 1129 -47.42 -49.60 17.98
C ASP A 1129 -46.79 -50.99 17.75
N ALA A 1130 -46.57 -51.73 18.84
CA ALA A 1130 -46.04 -53.09 18.84
C ALA A 1130 -46.88 -53.96 19.80
N SER A 1131 -48.02 -54.46 19.30
CA SER A 1131 -49.04 -55.18 20.10
C SER A 1131 -49.54 -54.31 21.27
N GLN A 1132 -49.33 -54.73 22.52
CA GLN A 1132 -49.70 -53.95 23.72
C GLN A 1132 -48.67 -52.87 24.11
N PHE A 1133 -47.55 -52.75 23.38
CA PHE A 1133 -46.46 -51.82 23.67
C PHE A 1133 -46.41 -50.68 22.65
N LYS A 1134 -45.89 -49.52 23.10
CA LYS A 1134 -45.59 -48.36 22.27
C LYS A 1134 -44.08 -48.15 22.25
N LEU A 1135 -43.50 -48.06 21.06
CA LEU A 1135 -42.07 -47.87 20.84
C LEU A 1135 -41.79 -46.46 20.34
N PHE A 1136 -40.84 -45.77 20.99
CA PHE A 1136 -40.34 -44.47 20.54
C PHE A 1136 -38.86 -44.32 20.91
N LYS A 1137 -38.10 -43.53 20.13
CA LYS A 1137 -36.73 -43.11 20.48
C LYS A 1137 -36.84 -41.87 21.37
N MET A 1138 -35.92 -41.63 22.30
CA MET A 1138 -35.93 -40.33 23.00
C MET A 1138 -35.70 -39.20 21.98
N PRO A 1139 -36.50 -38.10 21.97
CA PRO A 1139 -36.36 -37.01 21.02
C PRO A 1139 -35.21 -36.07 21.38
N TRP A 1140 -33.98 -36.59 21.42
CA TRP A 1140 -32.78 -35.78 21.57
C TRP A 1140 -32.58 -34.90 20.34
N ALA A 1141 -32.33 -33.61 20.54
CA ALA A 1141 -31.80 -32.75 19.49
C ALA A 1141 -30.29 -33.02 19.30
N ASP A 1142 -29.73 -32.76 18.12
CA ASP A 1142 -28.30 -32.96 17.83
C ASP A 1142 -27.87 -34.43 18.06
N ASP A 1143 -28.16 -35.32 17.10
CA ASP A 1143 -27.64 -36.69 17.10
C ASP A 1143 -26.09 -36.66 17.07
N LEU A 1144 -25.45 -37.62 17.74
CA LEU A 1144 -23.99 -37.80 17.66
C LEU A 1144 -23.71 -38.67 16.42
N PRO A 1145 -23.21 -38.11 15.31
CA PRO A 1145 -23.06 -38.86 14.07
C PRO A 1145 -22.00 -39.96 14.23
N ALA A 1146 -22.18 -41.05 13.46
CA ALA A 1146 -21.13 -42.04 13.30
C ALA A 1146 -19.90 -41.36 12.67
N ASN A 1147 -18.73 -41.66 13.23
CA ASN A 1147 -17.48 -41.06 12.76
C ASN A 1147 -16.69 -42.12 11.99
N GLU A 1148 -16.35 -41.84 10.73
CA GLU A 1148 -15.58 -42.75 9.87
C GLU A 1148 -14.24 -43.14 10.50
N ALA A 1149 -13.64 -42.25 11.30
CA ALA A 1149 -12.45 -42.53 12.10
C ALA A 1149 -12.59 -43.75 13.03
N LEU A 1150 -13.81 -44.11 13.41
CA LEU A 1150 -14.15 -45.26 14.26
C LEU A 1150 -14.43 -46.54 13.48
N SER A 1151 -14.45 -46.48 12.14
CA SER A 1151 -14.62 -47.68 11.28
C SER A 1151 -13.33 -48.50 11.14
N TYR A 1152 -12.19 -47.92 11.49
CA TYR A 1152 -10.89 -48.58 11.49
C TYR A 1152 -10.74 -49.47 12.74
N GLU A 1153 -10.51 -50.77 12.56
CA GLU A 1153 -10.21 -51.68 13.69
C GLU A 1153 -8.89 -51.32 14.39
N SER A 1154 -7.94 -50.74 13.66
CA SER A 1154 -6.68 -50.21 14.16
C SER A 1154 -6.19 -49.07 13.26
N ARG A 1155 -5.37 -48.15 13.81
CA ARG A 1155 -4.88 -46.96 13.11
C ARG A 1155 -3.39 -46.75 13.33
N LYS A 1156 -2.74 -46.13 12.35
CA LYS A 1156 -1.31 -45.79 12.38
C LYS A 1156 -1.06 -44.34 12.75
N HIS A 1157 -2.01 -43.44 12.49
CA HIS A 1157 -1.89 -42.02 12.76
C HIS A 1157 -2.77 -41.60 13.94
N PRO A 1158 -2.38 -40.56 14.70
CA PRO A 1158 -3.23 -39.97 15.73
C PRO A 1158 -4.60 -39.59 15.17
N TYR A 1159 -5.60 -39.52 16.05
CA TYR A 1159 -6.91 -39.04 15.64
C TYR A 1159 -7.10 -37.60 16.12
N GLU A 1160 -7.28 -36.69 15.17
CA GLU A 1160 -7.61 -35.31 15.44
C GLU A 1160 -9.13 -35.10 15.46
N TYR A 1161 -9.65 -34.86 16.66
CA TYR A 1161 -11.05 -34.62 16.96
C TYR A 1161 -11.33 -33.12 17.10
N TRP A 1162 -12.17 -32.56 16.23
CA TRP A 1162 -12.61 -31.17 16.33
C TRP A 1162 -14.03 -31.12 16.92
N PRO A 1163 -14.16 -30.89 18.25
CA PRO A 1163 -15.46 -30.84 18.86
C PRO A 1163 -16.20 -29.57 18.43
N TRP A 1164 -17.38 -29.72 17.83
CA TRP A 1164 -18.23 -28.62 17.42
C TRP A 1164 -18.74 -27.75 18.59
N ALA A 1165 -18.71 -28.27 19.84
CA ALA A 1165 -19.04 -27.53 21.06
C ALA A 1165 -18.11 -27.92 22.21
N ASP A 1166 -17.84 -27.01 23.14
CA ASP A 1166 -17.09 -27.33 24.36
C ASP A 1166 -17.97 -28.07 25.37
N SER A 1167 -19.27 -27.77 25.40
CA SER A 1167 -20.24 -28.50 26.22
C SER A 1167 -21.63 -28.55 25.60
N LEU A 1168 -22.26 -29.72 25.64
CA LEU A 1168 -23.66 -29.94 25.32
C LEU A 1168 -24.38 -30.42 26.57
N ILE A 1169 -25.43 -29.71 26.97
CA ILE A 1169 -26.29 -30.03 28.11
C ILE A 1169 -27.73 -30.09 27.60
N GLN A 1170 -28.40 -31.22 27.78
CA GLN A 1170 -29.79 -31.39 27.37
C GLN A 1170 -30.61 -32.04 28.47
N GLU A 1171 -31.75 -31.43 28.75
CA GLU A 1171 -32.73 -31.92 29.70
C GLU A 1171 -34.07 -32.06 28.97
N ILE A 1172 -34.71 -33.21 29.10
CA ILE A 1172 -35.97 -33.49 28.40
C ILE A 1172 -36.95 -34.21 29.32
N GLU A 1173 -38.16 -33.69 29.36
CA GLU A 1173 -39.31 -34.31 30.03
C GLU A 1173 -40.28 -34.83 28.96
N VAL A 1174 -40.51 -36.14 28.91
CA VAL A 1174 -41.47 -36.76 28.00
C VAL A 1174 -42.70 -37.20 28.80
N LYS A 1175 -43.83 -36.52 28.59
CA LYS A 1175 -45.13 -36.87 29.17
C LYS A 1175 -45.77 -37.98 28.35
N LEU A 1176 -46.07 -39.09 29.01
CA LEU A 1176 -46.69 -40.27 28.39
C LEU A 1176 -48.22 -40.20 28.48
N PRO A 1177 -48.96 -40.88 27.56
CA PRO A 1177 -50.39 -41.05 27.70
C PRO A 1177 -50.76 -41.77 29.01
N ALA A 1178 -51.97 -41.50 29.51
CA ALA A 1178 -52.44 -42.12 30.75
C ALA A 1178 -52.45 -43.66 30.66
N GLY A 1179 -52.03 -44.33 31.74
CA GLY A 1179 -51.97 -45.79 31.79
C GLY A 1179 -50.71 -46.42 31.23
N TYR A 1180 -49.77 -45.63 30.69
CA TYR A 1180 -48.46 -46.12 30.25
C TYR A 1180 -47.36 -45.81 31.27
N ALA A 1181 -46.47 -46.78 31.46
CA ALA A 1181 -45.22 -46.66 32.20
C ALA A 1181 -44.09 -47.31 31.37
N PRO A 1182 -42.84 -46.86 31.50
CA PRO A 1182 -41.73 -47.50 30.81
C PRO A 1182 -41.61 -48.96 31.26
N MET A 1183 -41.60 -49.89 30.29
CA MET A 1183 -41.35 -51.31 30.56
C MET A 1183 -39.94 -51.52 31.12
N ASP A 1184 -38.97 -50.77 30.59
CA ASP A 1184 -37.61 -50.72 31.06
C ASP A 1184 -37.10 -49.27 30.94
N LEU A 1185 -36.19 -48.87 31.82
CA LEU A 1185 -35.50 -47.59 31.74
C LEU A 1185 -34.09 -47.83 31.20
N PRO A 1186 -33.62 -47.04 30.22
CA PRO A 1186 -32.25 -47.20 29.76
C PRO A 1186 -31.27 -46.97 30.91
N ASN A 1187 -30.19 -47.76 30.93
CA ASN A 1187 -29.15 -47.64 31.94
C ASN A 1187 -28.56 -46.22 31.98
N VAL A 1188 -28.14 -45.80 33.17
CA VAL A 1188 -27.22 -44.66 33.31
C VAL A 1188 -25.93 -45.02 32.59
N VAL A 1189 -25.53 -44.18 31.63
CA VAL A 1189 -24.28 -44.33 30.91
C VAL A 1189 -23.38 -43.18 31.31
N GLU A 1190 -22.18 -43.50 31.76
CA GLU A 1190 -21.13 -42.53 32.07
C GLU A 1190 -19.82 -43.01 31.46
N TYR A 1191 -19.25 -42.16 30.62
CA TYR A 1191 -17.93 -42.36 30.03
C TYR A 1191 -17.07 -41.15 30.40
N ALA A 1192 -15.87 -41.43 30.88
CA ALA A 1192 -14.84 -40.42 31.11
C ALA A 1192 -13.61 -40.82 30.29
N SER A 1193 -13.03 -39.85 29.60
CA SER A 1193 -11.84 -40.05 28.79
C SER A 1193 -10.93 -38.81 28.83
N PRO A 1194 -9.69 -38.92 28.36
CA PRO A 1194 -8.81 -37.75 28.25
C PRO A 1194 -9.34 -36.63 27.33
N ILE A 1195 -10.22 -36.93 26.37
CA ILE A 1195 -10.79 -35.93 25.44
C ILE A 1195 -12.10 -35.35 25.88
N GLY A 1196 -12.81 -35.99 26.80
CA GLY A 1196 -14.10 -35.51 27.26
C GLY A 1196 -14.87 -36.51 28.10
N ASP A 1197 -15.93 -36.00 28.70
CA ASP A 1197 -16.86 -36.77 29.52
C ASP A 1197 -18.23 -36.79 28.85
N TYR A 1198 -18.88 -37.95 28.87
CA TYR A 1198 -20.25 -38.11 28.42
C TYR A 1198 -21.07 -38.78 29.53
N SER A 1199 -22.25 -38.24 29.82
CA SER A 1199 -23.21 -38.89 30.69
C SER A 1199 -24.63 -38.78 30.14
N VAL A 1200 -25.42 -39.84 30.28
CA VAL A 1200 -26.86 -39.79 30.09
C VAL A 1200 -27.56 -40.55 31.20
N ARG A 1201 -28.56 -39.90 31.80
CA ARG A 1201 -29.33 -40.44 32.93
C ARG A 1201 -30.83 -40.32 32.64
N TYR A 1202 -31.59 -41.34 33.01
CA TYR A 1202 -33.03 -41.38 32.85
C TYR A 1202 -33.71 -41.61 34.21
N SER A 1203 -34.90 -41.06 34.39
CA SER A 1203 -35.75 -41.32 35.55
C SER A 1203 -37.22 -41.19 35.17
N PHE A 1204 -38.11 -41.91 35.85
CA PHE A 1204 -39.54 -41.83 35.62
C PHE A 1204 -40.27 -41.49 36.91
N ALA A 1205 -41.07 -40.42 36.89
CA ALA A 1205 -41.89 -40.00 38.03
C ALA A 1205 -43.12 -39.24 37.54
N ALA A 1206 -44.25 -39.38 38.25
CA ALA A 1206 -45.49 -38.63 37.98
C ALA A 1206 -45.99 -38.68 36.52
N GLY A 1207 -45.82 -39.82 35.83
CA GLY A 1207 -46.27 -40.00 34.44
C GLY A 1207 -45.35 -39.40 33.37
N ALA A 1208 -44.17 -38.89 33.77
CA ALA A 1208 -43.18 -38.32 32.87
C ALA A 1208 -41.83 -39.05 32.94
N LEU A 1209 -41.24 -39.30 31.77
CA LEU A 1209 -39.88 -39.80 31.60
C LEU A 1209 -38.93 -38.61 31.46
N ASN A 1210 -38.01 -38.45 32.40
CA ASN A 1210 -36.99 -37.40 32.40
C ASN A 1210 -35.66 -37.97 31.92
N GLY A 1211 -35.03 -37.31 30.95
CA GLY A 1211 -33.67 -37.59 30.48
C GLY A 1211 -32.76 -36.39 30.69
N ARG A 1212 -31.53 -36.62 31.13
CA ARG A 1212 -30.46 -35.62 31.16
C ARG A 1212 -29.22 -36.15 30.47
N ARG A 1213 -28.75 -35.46 29.42
CA ARG A 1213 -27.55 -35.78 28.63
C ARG A 1213 -26.54 -34.64 28.75
N VAL A 1214 -25.28 -34.98 29.05
CA VAL A 1214 -24.17 -34.02 29.15
C VAL A 1214 -22.96 -34.57 28.40
N LEU A 1215 -22.37 -33.75 27.53
CA LEU A 1215 -21.08 -33.97 26.88
C LEU A 1215 -20.17 -32.77 27.17
N ILE A 1216 -18.96 -33.00 27.67
CA ILE A 1216 -17.96 -31.96 27.93
C ILE A 1216 -16.68 -32.34 27.19
N ASN A 1217 -16.27 -31.53 26.22
CA ASN A 1217 -15.06 -31.75 25.44
C ASN A 1217 -13.87 -30.99 26.06
N ARG A 1218 -12.74 -31.67 26.24
CA ARG A 1218 -11.55 -31.19 26.96
C ARG A 1218 -10.32 -31.06 26.07
N LYS A 1219 -10.17 -31.92 25.05
CA LYS A 1219 -9.00 -31.94 24.14
C LYS A 1219 -9.40 -32.32 22.72
N SER A 1220 -8.58 -31.91 21.76
CA SER A 1220 -8.83 -32.12 20.33
C SER A 1220 -7.98 -33.21 19.66
N VAL A 1221 -7.03 -33.87 20.32
CA VAL A 1221 -6.22 -34.93 19.68
C VAL A 1221 -5.99 -36.09 20.65
N VAL A 1222 -6.04 -37.31 20.12
CA VAL A 1222 -5.84 -38.58 20.83
C VAL A 1222 -4.77 -39.43 20.17
#